data_AF-A0A8C8RNS1-F1
#
_entry.id   AF-A0A8C8RNS1-F1
#
_cell.length_a   1.000
_cell.length_b   1.000
_cell.length_c   1.000
_cell.angle_alpha   90.00
_cell.angle_beta   90.00
_cell.angle_gamma   90.00
#
_symmetry.space_group_name_H-M   'P 1'
#
loop_
_entity.id
_entity.type
_entity.pdbx_description
1 polymer ?
#
loop_
_entity_poly.entity_id
_entity_poly.type
_entity_poly.pdbx_seq_one_letter_code
_entity_poly.pdbx_strand_id
1 'polypeptide(L)'
;TFTAWCNSHLRKAGTQIENIEEDFRNGLKLMLLLEVISGERLPKPDKGKMRFHKIANVNKALDFIASKGVKLVSIGAEEIVDGNLKMTLGMIWTIILRFAIQDISVEETSAKEGLLLWCQRKTAPYRNVNVQNFHISWKDGLALCALIHRHRPDLIDYAKLRKDDPIGNLNTAFEVAEKYLDIPKMLDAEDIVNTPKPDEKAIMTYVSCFYHAFAGAEQAETAANRICKVLAVNQENEKLMEEYEKLASELLEWIRRTIPWLENRVAEKSMSAMRRKLEDFRDYRRVHKPPRVQEKCQLEINFNTLQTKLRLSNRPAFMPSEGKMVSDIANAWKGLEQVEKGYEEWLLTEIRRLERLEHLAEKFKQKATLHESWTRGKEEMLSQRDYEAASLMEVRALMRKHEAFESDLAAHQDRVEQIAAIAQELNELDYHDATSVNSRCQAICDQWDTLGTLTQKRRDALERVEKLLETIDQLYLEFAKRAAPFNNWMDGAIEDLQDMFIVHSIEEIQSLITAHEQFKATLPEADKERMAILGIQNEIQKIAQTYGIKLSGVNPYTNLSHLDIANKWDTVKQLVPHRDQTLQEELARQQANERLRRQFAAQANVLGPWIQTKMEEIGHISVDISGSLEDQMNHLKQHEQNIINYKANIDKLEGDHQLIQEALVFDNKHTSYTMEHIRVGWEQLLTTIARTINEVENQILTRDAKGISQEQMNEFRASFNHFDRKRNGMMDPDDFRACLISMGYDLGEVEFARIMTLVDPNGAGVVTFQAFIDFMTRETAETDTAEQVVASFKILASDKNYITVEELRRELPPEQAEYCISRMAKYSGADAGPGALDYVSFSSALYGESDL
;
A
#
# COMPACT_ATOMS: atom_id res chain seq x y z
N THR A 1 16.60 -58.67 139.49
CA THR A 1 16.25 -58.35 138.08
C THR A 1 14.81 -57.91 137.86
N PHE A 2 13.79 -58.76 138.07
CA PHE A 2 12.42 -58.42 137.68
C PHE A 2 11.87 -57.19 138.43
N THR A 3 12.17 -57.04 139.72
CA THR A 3 11.82 -55.83 140.49
C THR A 3 12.44 -54.57 139.88
N ALA A 4 13.74 -54.62 139.55
CA ALA A 4 14.45 -53.51 138.93
C ALA A 4 13.95 -53.18 137.52
N TRP A 5 13.59 -54.19 136.72
CA TRP A 5 12.96 -53.99 135.42
C TRP A 5 11.59 -53.33 135.55
N CYS A 6 10.75 -53.77 136.48
CA CYS A 6 9.47 -53.11 136.73
C CYS A 6 9.68 -51.64 137.15
N ASN A 7 10.66 -51.39 138.03
CA ASN A 7 10.98 -50.03 138.49
C ASN A 7 11.58 -49.14 137.38
N SER A 8 12.30 -49.68 136.40
CA SER A 8 12.83 -48.92 135.26
C SER A 8 11.72 -48.31 134.39
N HIS A 9 10.56 -48.97 134.36
CA HIS A 9 9.35 -48.48 133.70
C HIS A 9 8.48 -47.65 134.65
N LEU A 10 8.21 -48.13 135.86
CA LEU A 10 7.36 -47.44 136.84
C LEU A 10 7.92 -46.08 137.28
N ARG A 11 9.25 -45.87 137.24
CA ARG A 11 9.87 -44.54 137.47
C ARG A 11 9.30 -43.48 136.52
N LYS A 12 8.95 -43.85 135.29
CA LYS A 12 8.33 -42.94 134.30
C LYS A 12 6.91 -42.52 134.69
N ALA A 13 6.24 -43.31 135.52
CA ALA A 13 4.93 -43.01 136.10
C ALA A 13 5.00 -42.53 137.56
N GLY A 14 6.20 -42.25 138.09
CA GLY A 14 6.40 -41.71 139.43
C GLY A 14 6.13 -42.70 140.58
N THR A 15 6.25 -44.01 140.36
CA THR A 15 6.07 -45.02 141.42
C THR A 15 7.14 -46.12 141.37
N GLN A 16 7.23 -46.95 142.41
CA GLN A 16 8.16 -48.09 142.50
C GLN A 16 7.60 -49.24 143.34
N ILE A 17 8.18 -50.42 143.18
CA ILE A 17 7.97 -51.61 144.02
C ILE A 17 9.21 -51.92 144.85
N GLU A 18 9.00 -52.26 146.12
CA GLU A 18 10.04 -52.70 147.07
C GLU A 18 10.05 -54.22 147.17
N ASN A 19 8.87 -54.83 147.39
CA ASN A 19 8.72 -56.28 147.47
C ASN A 19 7.79 -56.77 146.35
N ILE A 20 8.35 -57.48 145.37
CA ILE A 20 7.60 -57.99 144.20
C ILE A 20 6.48 -58.96 144.57
N GLU A 21 6.61 -59.68 145.70
CA GLU A 21 5.62 -60.63 146.20
C GLU A 21 4.39 -59.91 146.77
N GLU A 22 4.58 -58.76 147.40
CA GLU A 22 3.51 -58.03 148.10
C GLU A 22 2.89 -56.92 147.26
N ASP A 23 3.72 -56.18 146.53
CA ASP A 23 3.31 -54.94 145.86
C ASP A 23 2.39 -55.16 144.66
N PHE A 24 2.46 -56.33 144.02
CA PHE A 24 1.57 -56.68 142.92
C PHE A 24 0.25 -57.32 143.36
N ARG A 25 0.11 -57.69 144.64
CA ARG A 25 -1.09 -58.38 145.15
C ARG A 25 -2.37 -57.58 145.02
N ASN A 26 -2.28 -56.24 144.96
CA ASN A 26 -3.45 -55.37 144.81
C ASN A 26 -3.83 -55.08 143.34
N GLY A 27 -3.02 -55.51 142.37
CA GLY A 27 -3.20 -55.30 140.94
C GLY A 27 -2.94 -53.88 140.43
N LEU A 28 -2.89 -52.85 141.28
CA LEU A 28 -2.79 -51.45 140.86
C LEU A 28 -1.44 -51.14 140.19
N LYS A 29 -0.34 -51.52 140.84
CA LYS A 29 1.00 -51.31 140.29
C LYS A 29 1.25 -52.16 139.04
N LEU A 30 0.62 -53.35 138.96
CA LEU A 30 0.68 -54.21 137.79
C LEU A 30 -0.05 -53.58 136.59
N MET A 31 -1.27 -53.06 136.80
CA MET A 31 -2.02 -52.36 135.76
C MET A 31 -1.25 -51.14 135.25
N LEU A 32 -0.68 -50.34 136.16
CA LEU A 32 0.10 -49.16 135.78
C LEU A 32 1.37 -49.53 134.99
N LEU A 33 2.06 -50.61 135.37
CA LEU A 33 3.19 -51.12 134.62
C LEU A 33 2.80 -51.46 133.18
N LEU A 34 1.65 -52.12 132.98
CA LEU A 34 1.12 -52.46 131.65
C LEU A 34 0.77 -51.23 130.82
N GLU A 35 0.21 -50.17 131.43
CA GLU A 35 -0.05 -48.91 130.73
C GLU A 35 1.25 -48.28 130.24
N VAL A 36 2.30 -48.26 131.07
CA VAL A 36 3.57 -47.61 130.75
C VAL A 36 4.31 -48.34 129.62
N ILE A 37 4.32 -49.69 129.63
CA ILE A 37 5.06 -50.45 128.62
C ILE A 37 4.31 -50.53 127.27
N SER A 38 2.98 -50.46 127.28
CA SER A 38 2.17 -50.54 126.05
C SER A 38 1.85 -49.17 125.44
N GLY A 39 1.86 -48.10 126.25
CA GLY A 39 1.35 -46.79 125.86
C GLY A 39 -0.18 -46.69 125.84
N GLU A 40 -0.90 -47.75 126.23
CA GLU A 40 -2.36 -47.82 126.23
C GLU A 40 -2.95 -47.70 127.64
N ARG A 41 -4.14 -47.11 127.76
CA ARG A 41 -4.85 -46.99 129.04
C ARG A 41 -5.66 -48.25 129.34
N LEU A 42 -5.52 -48.79 130.55
CA LEU A 42 -6.30 -49.92 131.04
C LEU A 42 -7.63 -49.43 131.68
N PRO A 43 -8.63 -50.32 131.86
CA PRO A 43 -9.86 -49.97 132.56
C PRO A 43 -9.60 -49.43 133.97
N LYS A 44 -10.43 -48.52 134.47
CA LYS A 44 -10.23 -47.90 135.80
C LYS A 44 -10.13 -48.97 136.91
N PRO A 45 -9.13 -48.88 137.80
CA PRO A 45 -8.98 -49.83 138.89
C PRO A 45 -10.04 -49.63 139.99
N ASP A 46 -10.40 -50.73 140.65
CA ASP A 46 -11.31 -50.75 141.79
C ASP A 46 -10.53 -50.37 143.06
N LYS A 47 -11.00 -49.35 143.79
CA LYS A 47 -10.26 -48.70 144.89
C LYS A 47 -10.45 -49.34 146.28
N GLY A 48 -11.00 -50.55 146.37
CA GLY A 48 -11.34 -51.19 147.64
C GLY A 48 -10.20 -52.05 148.24
N LYS A 49 -10.16 -52.18 149.57
CA LYS A 49 -9.13 -52.96 150.30
C LYS A 49 -9.42 -54.47 150.38
N MET A 50 -10.67 -54.89 150.15
CA MET A 50 -11.09 -56.31 150.25
C MET A 50 -10.47 -57.18 149.15
N ARG A 51 -10.25 -58.47 149.44
CA ARG A 51 -9.60 -59.45 148.54
C ARG A 51 -10.22 -59.49 147.14
N PHE A 52 -11.54 -59.44 147.01
CA PHE A 52 -12.19 -59.50 145.69
C PHE A 52 -11.90 -58.27 144.81
N HIS A 53 -11.70 -57.07 145.39
CA HIS A 53 -11.30 -55.88 144.62
C HIS A 53 -9.88 -56.03 144.05
N LYS A 54 -8.98 -56.64 144.84
CA LYS A 54 -7.62 -56.96 144.40
C LYS A 54 -7.63 -57.96 143.24
N ILE A 55 -8.46 -59.02 143.37
CA ILE A 55 -8.64 -60.02 142.32
C ILE A 55 -9.20 -59.38 141.04
N ALA A 56 -10.19 -58.50 141.14
CA ALA A 56 -10.73 -57.78 140.00
C ALA A 56 -9.68 -56.92 139.27
N ASN A 57 -8.81 -56.21 140.01
CA ASN A 57 -7.72 -55.44 139.42
C ASN A 57 -6.66 -56.32 138.74
N VAL A 58 -6.29 -57.44 139.37
CA VAL A 58 -5.35 -58.39 138.74
C VAL A 58 -5.99 -59.04 137.51
N ASN A 59 -7.27 -59.40 137.52
CA ASN A 59 -7.98 -59.93 136.35
C ASN A 59 -7.95 -58.91 135.19
N LYS A 60 -8.23 -57.62 135.44
CA LYS A 60 -8.12 -56.57 134.41
C LYS A 60 -6.71 -56.52 133.79
N ALA A 61 -5.67 -56.71 134.59
CA ALA A 61 -4.30 -56.80 134.11
C ALA A 61 -4.02 -58.07 133.31
N LEU A 62 -4.47 -59.24 133.79
CA LEU A 62 -4.29 -60.53 133.11
C LEU A 62 -5.05 -60.59 131.78
N ASP A 63 -6.26 -60.03 131.71
CA ASP A 63 -7.06 -59.91 130.48
C ASP A 63 -6.35 -59.04 129.45
N PHE A 64 -5.75 -57.93 129.89
CA PHE A 64 -4.94 -57.08 129.03
C PHE A 64 -3.73 -57.84 128.49
N ILE A 65 -2.99 -58.56 129.35
CA ILE A 65 -1.83 -59.38 128.97
C ILE A 65 -2.24 -60.46 127.94
N ALA A 66 -3.36 -61.14 128.17
CA ALA A 66 -3.90 -62.14 127.26
C ALA A 66 -4.28 -61.52 125.89
N SER A 67 -4.91 -60.34 125.88
CA SER A 67 -5.28 -59.65 124.63
C SER A 67 -4.06 -59.21 123.79
N LYS A 68 -2.90 -59.04 124.43
CA LYS A 68 -1.62 -58.73 123.76
C LYS A 68 -0.89 -59.98 123.27
N GLY A 69 -1.53 -61.15 123.28
CA GLY A 69 -1.02 -62.38 122.68
C GLY A 69 -0.16 -63.24 123.61
N VAL A 70 -0.20 -63.00 124.92
CA VAL A 70 0.54 -63.78 125.92
C VAL A 70 -0.28 -64.98 126.39
N LYS A 71 0.28 -66.19 126.28
CA LYS A 71 -0.34 -67.40 126.82
C LYS A 71 -0.06 -67.55 128.32
N LEU A 72 -1.04 -67.22 129.15
CA LEU A 72 -1.01 -67.39 130.61
C LEU A 72 -1.41 -68.83 130.98
N VAL A 73 -0.48 -69.79 130.88
CA VAL A 73 -0.74 -71.18 131.28
C VAL A 73 -0.47 -71.32 132.79
N SER A 74 -1.48 -71.75 133.55
CA SER A 74 -1.41 -72.01 135.00
C SER A 74 -1.17 -70.79 135.91
N ILE A 75 -1.43 -69.56 135.43
CA ILE A 75 -1.37 -68.32 136.24
C ILE A 75 -2.78 -67.73 136.35
N GLY A 76 -3.37 -67.81 137.54
CA GLY A 76 -4.67 -67.19 137.86
C GLY A 76 -4.52 -65.92 138.70
N ALA A 77 -5.53 -65.04 138.69
CA ALA A 77 -5.50 -63.81 139.49
C ALA A 77 -5.42 -64.08 141.00
N GLU A 78 -6.02 -65.19 141.45
CA GLU A 78 -5.99 -65.62 142.86
C GLU A 78 -4.57 -65.88 143.35
N GLU A 79 -3.75 -66.54 142.53
CA GLU A 79 -2.34 -66.84 142.85
C GLU A 79 -1.51 -65.57 143.06
N ILE A 80 -1.76 -64.52 142.26
CA ILE A 80 -1.06 -63.24 142.39
C ILE A 80 -1.54 -62.48 143.64
N VAL A 81 -2.85 -62.47 143.92
CA VAL A 81 -3.42 -61.79 145.10
C VAL A 81 -3.02 -62.48 146.40
N ASP A 82 -2.91 -63.80 146.39
CA ASP A 82 -2.53 -64.59 147.57
C ASP A 82 -1.02 -64.59 147.83
N GLY A 83 -0.22 -64.07 146.88
CA GLY A 83 1.22 -63.88 147.05
C GLY A 83 2.06 -65.08 146.64
N ASN A 84 1.58 -65.90 145.69
CA ASN A 84 2.39 -67.00 145.16
C ASN A 84 3.58 -66.43 144.35
N LEU A 85 4.75 -66.40 144.99
CA LEU A 85 5.97 -65.84 144.41
C LEU A 85 6.32 -66.47 143.06
N LYS A 86 6.18 -67.80 142.92
CA LYS A 86 6.52 -68.51 141.68
C LYS A 86 5.61 -68.09 140.52
N MET A 87 4.31 -67.92 140.79
CA MET A 87 3.35 -67.47 139.78
C MET A 87 3.51 -65.99 139.44
N THR A 88 3.82 -65.16 140.44
CA THR A 88 4.10 -63.72 140.24
C THR A 88 5.34 -63.51 139.38
N LEU A 89 6.43 -64.21 139.66
CA LEU A 89 7.65 -64.17 138.82
C LEU A 89 7.37 -64.76 137.42
N GLY A 90 6.57 -65.81 137.33
CA GLY A 90 6.13 -66.38 136.06
C GLY A 90 5.39 -65.37 135.16
N MET A 91 4.47 -64.60 135.74
CA MET A 91 3.71 -63.56 135.06
C MET A 91 4.59 -62.39 134.61
N ILE A 92 5.46 -61.89 135.49
CA ILE A 92 6.35 -60.78 135.12
C ILE A 92 7.29 -61.18 134.00
N TRP A 93 7.77 -62.43 133.99
CA TRP A 93 8.57 -62.94 132.88
C TRP A 93 7.80 -62.95 131.56
N THR A 94 6.53 -63.38 131.53
CA THR A 94 5.78 -63.41 130.28
C THR A 94 5.49 -62.00 129.75
N ILE A 95 5.33 -61.02 130.63
CA ILE A 95 5.24 -59.60 130.28
C ILE A 95 6.56 -59.12 129.65
N ILE A 96 7.70 -59.35 130.32
CA ILE A 96 9.02 -58.97 129.79
C ILE A 96 9.25 -59.61 128.42
N LEU A 97 8.97 -60.91 128.30
CA LEU A 97 9.16 -61.64 127.07
C LEU A 97 8.34 -61.00 125.94
N ARG A 98 7.07 -60.67 126.17
CA ARG A 98 6.19 -60.11 125.13
C ARG A 98 6.57 -58.70 124.71
N PHE A 99 6.76 -57.81 125.69
CA PHE A 99 6.87 -56.37 125.43
C PHE A 99 8.30 -55.88 125.24
N ALA A 100 9.30 -56.61 125.76
CA ALA A 100 10.70 -56.19 125.64
C ALA A 100 11.52 -57.10 124.72
N ILE A 101 11.10 -58.34 124.44
CA ILE A 101 11.94 -59.29 123.69
C ILE A 101 11.25 -59.77 122.41
N GLN A 102 9.95 -60.07 122.45
CA GLN A 102 9.24 -60.77 121.36
C GLN A 102 9.21 -60.00 120.04
N ASP A 103 9.25 -58.66 120.10
CA ASP A 103 9.27 -57.80 118.91
C ASP A 103 10.68 -57.59 118.33
N ILE A 104 11.72 -58.15 118.97
CA ILE A 104 13.09 -58.14 118.45
C ILE A 104 13.21 -59.17 117.32
N SER A 105 13.08 -58.72 116.08
CA SER A 105 13.30 -59.54 114.89
C SER A 105 14.61 -59.14 114.21
N VAL A 106 15.54 -60.10 114.11
CA VAL A 106 16.78 -59.96 113.34
C VAL A 106 16.88 -61.18 112.43
N GLU A 107 16.95 -60.96 111.12
CA GLU A 107 17.08 -62.03 110.09
C GLU A 107 15.98 -63.12 110.19
N GLU A 108 14.72 -62.73 110.42
CA GLU A 108 13.54 -63.63 110.45
C GLU A 108 13.59 -64.74 111.53
N THR A 109 14.53 -64.66 112.48
CA THR A 109 14.66 -65.62 113.58
C THR A 109 13.67 -65.32 114.73
N SER A 110 13.39 -66.33 115.56
CA SER A 110 12.53 -66.13 116.73
C SER A 110 13.14 -65.10 117.68
N ALA A 111 12.32 -64.34 118.41
CA ALA A 111 12.76 -63.21 119.22
C ALA A 111 13.98 -63.44 120.14
N LYS A 112 14.04 -64.61 120.77
CA LYS A 112 15.17 -65.01 121.62
C LYS A 112 16.43 -65.26 120.79
N GLU A 113 16.29 -65.93 119.65
CA GLU A 113 17.37 -66.20 118.71
C GLU A 113 17.83 -64.91 118.02
N GLY A 114 16.92 -64.00 117.68
CA GLY A 114 17.23 -62.70 117.10
C GLY A 114 18.02 -61.81 118.05
N LEU A 115 17.63 -61.77 119.34
CA LEU A 115 18.41 -61.07 120.36
C LEU A 115 19.80 -61.71 120.56
N LEU A 116 19.88 -63.05 120.55
CA LEU A 116 21.16 -63.76 120.69
C LEU A 116 22.07 -63.50 119.48
N LEU A 117 21.52 -63.58 118.27
CA LEU A 117 22.21 -63.31 117.01
C LEU A 117 22.71 -61.87 116.95
N TRP A 118 21.89 -60.90 117.40
CA TRP A 118 22.32 -59.52 117.54
C TRP A 118 23.52 -59.40 118.47
N CYS A 119 23.47 -60.04 119.65
CA CYS A 119 24.59 -60.05 120.58
C CYS A 119 25.84 -60.63 119.92
N GLN A 120 25.73 -61.81 119.33
CA GLN A 120 26.83 -62.51 118.63
C GLN A 120 27.44 -61.66 117.53
N ARG A 121 26.63 -61.01 116.69
CA ARG A 121 27.12 -60.14 115.61
C ARG A 121 27.87 -58.93 116.14
N LYS A 122 27.33 -58.30 117.18
CA LYS A 122 27.94 -57.11 117.78
C LYS A 122 29.21 -57.44 118.57
N THR A 123 29.28 -58.62 119.20
CA THR A 123 30.47 -59.06 119.93
C THR A 123 31.45 -59.91 119.11
N ALA A 124 31.12 -60.34 117.88
CA ALA A 124 31.99 -61.17 117.03
C ALA A 124 33.43 -60.64 116.86
N PRO A 125 33.70 -59.32 116.81
CA PRO A 125 35.07 -58.82 116.71
C PRO A 125 35.93 -59.04 117.96
N TYR A 126 35.34 -59.33 119.13
CA TYR A 126 36.03 -59.43 120.41
C TYR A 126 36.47 -60.87 120.68
N ARG A 127 37.76 -61.16 120.46
CA ARG A 127 38.31 -62.53 120.53
C ARG A 127 38.13 -63.24 121.88
N ASN A 128 38.05 -62.47 122.97
CA ASN A 128 37.88 -62.98 124.34
C ASN A 128 36.40 -63.21 124.72
N VAL A 129 35.45 -62.95 123.82
CA VAL A 129 34.01 -63.08 124.06
C VAL A 129 33.41 -64.09 123.10
N ASN A 130 32.68 -65.07 123.65
CA ASN A 130 31.93 -66.04 122.87
C ASN A 130 30.53 -66.23 123.46
N VAL A 131 29.54 -65.56 122.86
CA VAL A 131 28.15 -65.57 123.32
C VAL A 131 27.39 -66.72 122.64
N GLN A 132 27.06 -67.77 123.40
CA GLN A 132 26.33 -68.94 122.91
C GLN A 132 24.97 -69.14 123.58
N ASN A 133 24.79 -68.58 124.78
CA ASN A 133 23.58 -68.72 125.58
C ASN A 133 23.38 -67.48 126.44
N PHE A 134 22.22 -67.35 127.09
CA PHE A 134 21.94 -66.27 128.04
C PHE A 134 22.24 -66.65 129.50
N HIS A 135 23.16 -67.58 129.76
CA HIS A 135 23.55 -67.94 131.14
C HIS A 135 25.07 -67.89 131.35
N ILE A 136 25.81 -68.90 130.89
CA ILE A 136 27.23 -69.09 131.19
C ILE A 136 28.10 -68.13 130.37
N SER A 137 27.69 -67.79 129.15
CA SER A 137 28.45 -66.89 128.26
C SER A 137 28.62 -65.45 128.77
N TRP A 138 27.86 -65.05 129.78
CA TRP A 138 27.86 -63.69 130.32
C TRP A 138 28.55 -63.62 131.70
N LYS A 139 28.99 -64.76 132.23
CA LYS A 139 29.47 -64.90 133.60
C LYS A 139 30.79 -64.17 133.88
N ASP A 140 31.62 -63.96 132.86
CA ASP A 140 32.89 -63.24 132.98
C ASP A 140 32.78 -61.71 132.81
N GLY A 141 31.58 -61.20 132.51
CA GLY A 141 31.28 -59.78 132.31
C GLY A 141 31.81 -59.14 131.03
N LEU A 142 32.70 -59.82 130.30
CA LEU A 142 33.33 -59.29 129.09
C LEU A 142 32.31 -59.08 127.96
N ALA A 143 31.32 -59.97 127.83
CA ALA A 143 30.28 -59.86 126.81
C ALA A 143 29.43 -58.59 126.95
N LEU A 144 29.07 -58.19 128.18
CA LEU A 144 28.32 -56.94 128.42
C LEU A 144 29.17 -55.71 128.08
N CYS A 145 30.44 -55.70 128.50
CA CYS A 145 31.37 -54.62 128.18
C CYS A 145 31.58 -54.48 126.66
N ALA A 146 31.66 -55.59 125.93
CA ALA A 146 31.86 -55.61 124.48
C ALA A 146 30.67 -55.01 123.73
N LEU A 147 29.43 -55.29 124.17
CA LEU A 147 28.22 -54.71 123.58
C LEU A 147 28.18 -53.19 123.71
N ILE A 148 28.54 -52.67 124.89
CA ILE A 148 28.62 -51.22 125.14
C ILE A 148 29.71 -50.61 124.27
N HIS A 149 30.95 -51.12 124.32
CA HIS A 149 32.08 -50.60 123.55
C HIS A 149 31.83 -50.67 122.03
N ARG A 150 31.06 -51.65 121.53
CA ARG A 150 30.76 -51.75 120.09
C ARG A 150 29.91 -50.59 119.56
N HIS A 151 28.97 -50.10 120.35
CA HIS A 151 28.06 -49.01 119.98
C HIS A 151 28.56 -47.65 120.47
N ARG A 152 29.24 -47.64 121.61
CA ARG A 152 29.76 -46.46 122.30
C ARG A 152 31.17 -46.75 122.82
N PRO A 153 32.18 -46.76 121.92
CA PRO A 153 33.56 -47.07 122.30
C PRO A 153 34.16 -46.04 123.26
N ASP A 154 33.59 -44.84 123.31
CA ASP A 154 33.95 -43.77 124.23
C ASP A 154 33.68 -44.08 125.70
N LEU A 155 32.81 -45.05 126.01
CA LEU A 155 32.32 -45.28 127.37
C LEU A 155 33.08 -46.36 128.16
N ILE A 156 33.80 -47.28 127.50
CA ILE A 156 34.52 -48.38 128.16
C ILE A 156 35.91 -48.55 127.53
N ASP A 157 36.96 -48.53 128.36
CA ASP A 157 38.31 -48.93 127.93
C ASP A 157 38.44 -50.45 127.99
N TYR A 158 38.06 -51.11 126.90
CA TYR A 158 37.97 -52.57 126.82
C TYR A 158 39.32 -53.28 127.01
N ALA A 159 40.45 -52.59 126.75
CA ALA A 159 41.79 -53.17 126.85
C ALA A 159 42.23 -53.45 128.30
N LYS A 160 41.63 -52.76 129.29
CA LYS A 160 41.95 -52.94 130.72
C LYS A 160 41.23 -54.12 131.38
N LEU A 161 40.18 -54.64 130.73
CA LEU A 161 39.33 -55.70 131.28
C LEU A 161 40.01 -57.06 131.17
N ARG A 162 39.94 -57.87 132.23
CA ARG A 162 40.57 -59.20 132.27
C ARG A 162 39.58 -60.27 132.70
N LYS A 163 39.76 -61.49 132.17
CA LYS A 163 38.81 -62.59 132.39
C LYS A 163 38.85 -63.15 133.83
N ASP A 164 39.95 -62.94 134.54
CA ASP A 164 40.16 -63.35 135.93
C ASP A 164 39.47 -62.43 136.96
N ASP A 165 38.96 -61.27 136.54
CA ASP A 165 38.15 -60.36 137.38
C ASP A 165 36.70 -60.23 136.86
N PRO A 166 35.88 -61.28 137.00
CA PRO A 166 34.51 -61.26 136.49
C PRO A 166 33.61 -60.27 137.25
N ILE A 167 33.86 -60.06 138.56
CA ILE A 167 33.08 -59.14 139.39
C ILE A 167 33.34 -57.69 138.96
N GLY A 168 34.61 -57.31 138.75
CA GLY A 168 34.98 -55.98 138.28
C GLY A 168 34.43 -55.67 136.88
N ASN A 169 34.50 -56.62 135.94
CA ASN A 169 33.95 -56.45 134.59
C ASN A 169 32.43 -56.22 134.61
N LEU A 170 31.69 -57.03 135.37
CA LEU A 170 30.23 -56.91 135.49
C LEU A 170 29.83 -55.57 136.09
N ASN A 171 30.46 -55.18 137.21
CA ASN A 171 30.17 -53.90 137.86
C ASN A 171 30.51 -52.70 136.95
N THR A 172 31.59 -52.77 136.17
CA THR A 172 31.94 -51.74 135.18
C THR A 172 30.85 -51.60 134.12
N ALA A 173 30.38 -52.71 133.55
CA ALA A 173 29.30 -52.68 132.57
C ALA A 173 28.01 -52.11 133.16
N PHE A 174 27.66 -52.49 134.40
CA PHE A 174 26.46 -52.04 135.10
C PHE A 174 26.51 -50.54 135.41
N GLU A 175 27.64 -50.02 135.89
CA GLU A 175 27.84 -48.60 136.17
C GLU A 175 27.77 -47.73 134.92
N VAL A 176 28.43 -48.17 133.84
CA VAL A 176 28.43 -47.42 132.58
C VAL A 176 27.03 -47.40 131.96
N ALA A 177 26.31 -48.52 132.02
CA ALA A 177 24.95 -48.62 131.52
C ALA A 177 23.98 -47.69 132.26
N GLU A 178 24.08 -47.62 133.59
CA GLU A 178 23.23 -46.76 134.42
C GLU A 178 23.54 -45.28 134.21
N LYS A 179 24.82 -44.91 134.22
CA LYS A 179 25.23 -43.50 134.18
C LYS A 179 25.07 -42.86 132.80
N TYR A 180 25.32 -43.60 131.73
CA TYR A 180 25.43 -43.03 130.37
C TYR A 180 24.37 -43.53 129.38
N LEU A 181 23.74 -44.68 129.64
CA LEU A 181 22.74 -45.27 128.75
C LEU A 181 21.32 -45.26 129.36
N ASP A 182 21.17 -44.76 130.60
CA ASP A 182 19.92 -44.77 131.39
C ASP A 182 19.32 -46.18 131.57
N ILE A 183 20.16 -47.22 131.54
CA ILE A 183 19.80 -48.62 131.79
C ILE A 183 20.11 -48.95 133.25
N PRO A 184 19.12 -49.14 134.13
CA PRO A 184 19.37 -49.29 135.57
C PRO A 184 20.01 -50.64 135.90
N LYS A 185 20.79 -50.71 136.98
CA LYS A 185 21.44 -51.95 137.43
C LYS A 185 20.40 -52.97 137.89
N MET A 186 20.15 -54.01 137.08
CA MET A 186 19.14 -55.05 137.39
C MET A 186 19.72 -56.36 137.92
N LEU A 187 21.03 -56.55 137.79
CA LEU A 187 21.74 -57.77 138.14
C LEU A 187 22.81 -57.46 139.18
N ASP A 188 23.04 -58.40 140.09
CA ASP A 188 24.14 -58.36 141.05
C ASP A 188 25.33 -59.16 140.49
N ALA A 189 26.52 -58.57 140.55
CA ALA A 189 27.74 -59.20 140.03
C ALA A 189 28.15 -60.43 140.86
N GLU A 190 27.97 -60.40 142.18
CA GLU A 190 28.30 -61.53 143.06
C GLU A 190 27.38 -62.72 142.79
N ASP A 191 26.08 -62.47 142.59
CA ASP A 191 25.10 -63.51 142.28
C ASP A 191 25.41 -64.23 140.97
N ILE A 192 25.81 -63.49 139.92
CA ILE A 192 26.17 -64.08 138.61
C ILE A 192 27.42 -64.95 138.74
N VAL A 193 28.44 -64.50 139.48
CA VAL A 193 29.72 -65.19 139.56
C VAL A 193 29.65 -66.41 140.48
N ASN A 194 28.99 -66.30 141.64
CA ASN A 194 28.90 -67.38 142.62
C ASN A 194 27.91 -68.47 142.22
N THR A 195 26.91 -68.15 141.40
CA THR A 195 25.95 -69.16 140.91
C THR A 195 26.59 -70.00 139.80
N PRO A 196 26.59 -71.36 139.88
CA PRO A 196 27.16 -72.21 138.83
C PRO A 196 26.55 -71.96 137.44
N LYS A 197 25.24 -71.69 137.39
CA LYS A 197 24.50 -71.34 136.17
C LYS A 197 23.64 -70.10 136.45
N PRO A 198 24.05 -68.91 135.97
CA PRO A 198 23.24 -67.69 136.08
C PRO A 198 21.84 -67.87 135.48
N ASP A 199 20.85 -67.18 136.04
CA ASP A 199 19.47 -67.27 135.57
C ASP A 199 19.34 -66.67 134.15
N GLU A 200 18.84 -67.50 133.22
CA GLU A 200 18.74 -67.15 131.80
C GLU A 200 17.77 -65.99 131.55
N LYS A 201 16.65 -65.98 132.28
CA LYS A 201 15.61 -64.95 132.14
C LYS A 201 16.11 -63.60 132.65
N ALA A 202 16.88 -63.62 133.73
CA ALA A 202 17.49 -62.44 134.30
C ALA A 202 18.46 -61.76 133.31
N ILE A 203 19.36 -62.53 132.69
CA ILE A 203 20.31 -62.00 131.72
C ILE A 203 19.60 -61.53 130.44
N MET A 204 18.64 -62.29 129.91
CA MET A 204 17.86 -61.88 128.72
C MET A 204 17.15 -60.54 128.92
N THR A 205 16.54 -60.34 130.10
CA THR A 205 15.85 -59.09 130.46
C THR A 205 16.82 -57.91 130.45
N TYR A 206 18.02 -58.12 130.96
CA TYR A 206 19.01 -57.04 131.03
C TYR A 206 19.60 -56.72 129.66
N VAL A 207 19.94 -57.75 128.87
CA VAL A 207 20.50 -57.61 127.53
C VAL A 207 19.51 -56.98 126.55
N SER A 208 18.20 -57.28 126.66
CA SER A 208 17.19 -56.63 125.80
C SER A 208 17.09 -55.12 126.04
N CYS A 209 17.39 -54.64 127.25
CA CYS A 209 17.45 -53.20 127.53
C CYS A 209 18.57 -52.51 126.73
N PHE A 210 19.72 -53.18 126.57
CA PHE A 210 20.79 -52.66 125.69
C PHE A 210 20.38 -52.63 124.22
N TYR A 211 19.64 -53.63 123.74
CA TYR A 211 19.14 -53.64 122.36
C TYR A 211 18.26 -52.42 122.07
N HIS A 212 17.26 -52.15 122.93
CA HIS A 212 16.33 -51.02 122.74
C HIS A 212 17.02 -49.67 122.84
N ALA A 213 17.99 -49.53 123.75
CA ALA A 213 18.77 -48.29 123.88
C ALA A 213 19.56 -47.96 122.60
N PHE A 214 20.04 -48.96 121.88
CA PHE A 214 20.83 -48.75 120.65
C PHE A 214 20.01 -48.75 119.36
N ALA A 215 18.85 -49.41 119.31
CA ALA A 215 18.00 -49.48 118.11
C ALA A 215 17.28 -48.16 117.75
N GLY A 216 17.00 -47.29 118.74
CA GLY A 216 16.28 -46.03 118.51
C GLY A 216 17.01 -44.99 117.63
N ALA A 217 18.34 -45.08 117.50
CA ALA A 217 19.14 -44.11 116.75
C ALA A 217 19.13 -44.35 115.22
N GLU A 218 19.03 -45.61 114.76
CA GLU A 218 19.06 -45.95 113.32
C GLU A 218 17.74 -45.61 112.58
N GLN A 219 16.62 -45.52 113.29
CA GLN A 219 15.30 -45.26 112.67
C GLN A 219 15.12 -43.80 112.23
N ALA A 220 15.77 -42.84 112.89
CA ALA A 220 15.64 -41.41 112.59
C ALA A 220 16.31 -41.00 111.25
N GLU A 221 17.47 -41.59 110.93
CA GLU A 221 18.22 -41.29 109.70
C GLU A 221 17.46 -41.73 108.43
N THR A 222 16.75 -42.86 108.51
CA THR A 222 16.01 -43.42 107.38
C THR A 222 14.79 -42.56 107.00
N ALA A 223 14.18 -41.87 107.96
CA ALA A 223 13.05 -40.97 107.72
C ALA A 223 13.46 -39.69 106.98
N ALA A 224 14.59 -39.08 107.36
CA ALA A 224 15.12 -37.87 106.73
C ALA A 224 15.41 -38.08 105.23
N ASN A 225 16.04 -39.20 104.88
CA ASN A 225 16.36 -39.54 103.49
C ASN A 225 15.12 -39.72 102.59
N ARG A 226 13.98 -40.12 103.15
CA ARG A 226 12.72 -40.24 102.39
C ARG A 226 12.13 -38.86 102.05
N ILE A 227 12.21 -37.91 102.98
CA ILE A 227 11.69 -36.54 102.77
C ILE A 227 12.48 -35.81 101.67
N CYS A 228 13.81 -35.87 101.72
CA CYS A 228 14.66 -35.21 100.72
C CYS A 228 14.37 -35.70 99.29
N LYS A 229 14.13 -37.01 99.09
CA LYS A 229 13.79 -37.57 97.77
C LYS A 229 12.46 -37.03 97.22
N VAL A 230 11.45 -36.91 98.06
CA VAL A 230 10.12 -36.40 97.64
C VAL A 230 10.19 -34.92 97.26
N LEU A 231 11.00 -34.14 97.99
CA LEU A 231 11.15 -32.70 97.79
C LEU A 231 11.93 -32.37 96.50
N ALA A 232 13.00 -33.14 96.20
CA ALA A 232 13.74 -32.99 94.95
C ALA A 232 12.86 -33.22 93.70
N VAL A 233 12.00 -34.25 93.72
CA VAL A 233 11.05 -34.52 92.63
C VAL A 233 10.02 -33.38 92.49
N ASN A 234 9.60 -32.74 93.60
CA ASN A 234 8.68 -31.61 93.52
C ASN A 234 9.34 -30.38 92.86
N GLN A 235 10.58 -30.06 93.25
CA GLN A 235 11.31 -28.92 92.72
C GLN A 235 11.56 -29.03 91.21
N GLU A 236 11.87 -30.23 90.71
CA GLU A 236 11.98 -30.47 89.26
C GLU A 236 10.66 -30.25 88.51
N ASN A 237 9.54 -30.67 89.10
CA ASN A 237 8.22 -30.51 88.47
C ASN A 237 7.82 -29.02 88.43
N GLU A 238 8.08 -28.25 89.50
CA GLU A 238 7.86 -26.80 89.53
C GLU A 238 8.67 -26.06 88.47
N LYS A 239 9.95 -26.43 88.32
CA LYS A 239 10.79 -25.86 87.26
C LYS A 239 10.25 -26.13 85.85
N LEU A 240 9.80 -27.36 85.59
CA LEU A 240 9.19 -27.71 84.30
C LEU A 240 7.86 -26.98 84.04
N MET A 241 7.07 -26.70 85.08
CA MET A 241 5.85 -25.89 84.99
C MET A 241 6.18 -24.44 84.59
N GLU A 242 7.15 -23.82 85.24
CA GLU A 242 7.59 -22.46 84.93
C GLU A 242 8.18 -22.35 83.51
N GLU A 243 8.99 -23.34 83.10
CA GLU A 243 9.57 -23.39 81.75
C GLU A 243 8.47 -23.50 80.67
N TYR A 244 7.44 -24.34 80.89
CA TYR A 244 6.29 -24.41 79.99
C TYR A 244 5.59 -23.04 79.89
N GLU A 245 5.30 -22.41 81.03
CA GLU A 245 4.51 -21.18 81.04
C GLU A 245 5.27 -19.99 80.42
N LYS A 246 6.58 -19.93 80.62
CA LYS A 246 7.44 -18.94 79.98
C LYS A 246 7.46 -19.11 78.46
N LEU A 247 7.75 -20.32 77.98
CA LEU A 247 7.79 -20.62 76.54
C LEU A 247 6.44 -20.37 75.87
N ALA A 248 5.33 -20.75 76.52
CA ALA A 248 3.97 -20.51 76.03
C ALA A 248 3.70 -19.01 75.85
N SER A 249 4.10 -18.20 76.83
CA SER A 249 3.86 -16.75 76.82
C SER A 249 4.66 -16.05 75.73
N GLU A 250 5.94 -16.39 75.58
CA GLU A 250 6.82 -15.83 74.55
C GLU A 250 6.34 -16.20 73.13
N LEU A 251 5.95 -17.46 72.93
CA LEU A 251 5.46 -17.95 71.63
C LEU A 251 4.13 -17.30 71.24
N LEU A 252 3.15 -17.24 72.16
CA LEU A 252 1.85 -16.61 71.90
C LEU A 252 1.99 -15.11 71.63
N GLU A 253 2.89 -14.42 72.33
CA GLU A 253 3.16 -13.00 72.10
C GLU A 253 3.80 -12.75 70.74
N TRP A 254 4.75 -13.61 70.34
CA TRP A 254 5.35 -13.55 69.01
C TRP A 254 4.31 -13.77 67.90
N ILE A 255 3.41 -14.76 68.05
CA ILE A 255 2.31 -14.98 67.10
C ILE A 255 1.41 -13.74 66.99
N ARG A 256 0.98 -13.17 68.14
CA ARG A 256 0.12 -11.98 68.16
C ARG A 256 0.74 -10.77 67.48
N ARG A 257 2.06 -10.58 67.57
CA ARG A 257 2.76 -9.48 66.89
C ARG A 257 3.00 -9.74 65.41
N THR A 258 3.17 -11.00 65.02
CA THR A 258 3.50 -11.37 63.63
C THR A 258 2.28 -11.35 62.73
N ILE A 259 1.10 -11.73 63.24
CA ILE A 259 -0.15 -11.77 62.45
C ILE A 259 -0.45 -10.42 61.76
N PRO A 260 -0.47 -9.26 62.45
CA PRO A 260 -0.76 -7.98 61.79
C PRO A 260 0.23 -7.58 60.70
N TRP A 261 1.51 -7.98 60.82
CA TRP A 261 2.51 -7.73 59.78
C TRP A 261 2.22 -8.53 58.52
N LEU A 262 1.78 -9.79 58.65
CA LEU A 262 1.37 -10.63 57.52
C LEU A 262 -0.03 -10.29 56.97
N GLU A 263 -0.91 -9.70 57.78
CA GLU A 263 -2.23 -9.22 57.31
C GLU A 263 -2.13 -7.89 56.55
N ASN A 264 -1.03 -7.15 56.69
CA ASN A 264 -0.82 -5.89 56.00
C ASN A 264 -0.57 -6.10 54.48
N ARG A 265 -1.65 -6.00 53.70
CA ARG A 265 -1.67 -6.19 52.24
C ARG A 265 -1.59 -4.88 51.45
N VAL A 266 -0.83 -3.90 51.93
CA VAL A 266 -0.61 -2.65 51.19
C VAL A 266 0.37 -2.90 50.04
N ALA A 267 -0.12 -2.71 48.80
CA ALA A 267 0.68 -2.81 47.59
C ALA A 267 1.65 -1.63 47.44
N GLU A 268 2.89 -1.92 47.09
CA GLU A 268 3.90 -0.90 46.81
C GLU A 268 3.87 -0.50 45.34
N LYS A 269 4.20 0.76 45.05
CA LYS A 269 4.13 1.33 43.70
C LYS A 269 5.23 0.83 42.76
N SER A 270 6.32 0.27 43.28
CA SER A 270 7.45 -0.18 42.47
C SER A 270 7.72 -1.66 42.66
N MET A 271 8.10 -2.31 41.56
CA MET A 271 8.50 -3.71 41.56
C MET A 271 9.71 -3.93 42.49
N SER A 272 10.64 -2.97 42.56
CA SER A 272 11.78 -3.01 43.49
C SER A 272 11.37 -3.05 44.97
N ALA A 273 10.32 -2.32 45.36
CA ALA A 273 9.81 -2.29 46.72
C ALA A 273 9.06 -3.60 47.06
N MET A 274 8.29 -4.14 46.12
CA MET A 274 7.65 -5.46 46.30
C MET A 274 8.68 -6.60 46.39
N ARG A 275 9.79 -6.53 45.63
CA ARG A 275 10.89 -7.50 45.76
C ARG A 275 11.56 -7.45 47.14
N ARG A 276 11.69 -6.27 47.75
CA ARG A 276 12.19 -6.15 49.13
C ARG A 276 11.21 -6.80 50.12
N LYS A 277 9.90 -6.55 50.01
CA LYS A 277 8.88 -7.23 50.84
C LYS A 277 8.93 -8.76 50.70
N LEU A 278 9.18 -9.28 49.49
CA LEU A 278 9.38 -10.71 49.27
C LEU A 278 10.64 -11.23 49.98
N GLU A 279 11.73 -10.47 49.94
CA GLU A 279 12.98 -10.84 50.63
C GLU A 279 12.82 -10.80 52.15
N ASP A 280 12.14 -9.80 52.70
CA ASP A 280 11.78 -9.73 54.11
C ASP A 280 10.95 -10.97 54.53
N PHE A 281 10.00 -11.40 53.68
CA PHE A 281 9.22 -12.62 53.91
C PHE A 281 10.05 -13.90 53.83
N ARG A 282 11.03 -13.97 52.92
CA ARG A 282 11.98 -15.08 52.84
C ARG A 282 12.87 -15.15 54.07
N ASP A 283 13.37 -14.02 54.55
CA ASP A 283 14.20 -13.97 55.75
C ASP A 283 13.40 -14.35 57.00
N TYR A 284 12.14 -13.88 57.10
CA TYR A 284 11.18 -14.37 58.07
C TYR A 284 11.05 -15.90 58.06
N ARG A 285 10.83 -16.52 56.89
CA ARG A 285 10.68 -17.98 56.76
C ARG A 285 11.96 -18.77 57.00
N ARG A 286 13.12 -18.21 56.68
CA ARG A 286 14.42 -18.89 56.74
C ARG A 286 15.09 -18.76 58.12
N VAL A 287 14.97 -17.61 58.76
CA VAL A 287 15.72 -17.26 59.97
C VAL A 287 14.80 -17.18 61.19
N HIS A 288 13.70 -16.44 61.08
CA HIS A 288 12.89 -16.09 62.25
C HIS A 288 11.85 -17.16 62.64
N LYS A 289 11.18 -17.80 61.67
CA LYS A 289 10.16 -18.84 61.92
C LYS A 289 10.72 -20.19 62.41
N PRO A 290 11.81 -20.75 61.86
CA PRO A 290 12.29 -22.08 62.24
C PRO A 290 12.56 -22.30 63.74
N PRO A 291 13.21 -21.37 64.49
CA PRO A 291 13.38 -21.57 65.94
C PRO A 291 12.04 -21.59 66.69
N ARG A 292 11.02 -20.85 66.24
CA ARG A 292 9.68 -20.85 66.85
C ARG A 292 8.92 -22.16 66.64
N VAL A 293 9.16 -22.84 65.52
CA VAL A 293 8.66 -24.21 65.29
C VAL A 293 9.26 -25.18 66.31
N GLN A 294 10.55 -25.06 66.58
CA GLN A 294 11.24 -25.88 67.58
C GLN A 294 10.71 -25.59 68.99
N GLU A 295 10.51 -24.32 69.35
CA GLU A 295 9.92 -23.93 70.63
C GLU A 295 8.51 -24.50 70.83
N LYS A 296 7.65 -24.47 69.80
CA LYS A 296 6.32 -25.12 69.83
C LYS A 296 6.43 -26.62 70.12
N CYS A 297 7.32 -27.32 69.42
CA CYS A 297 7.56 -28.75 69.62
C CYS A 297 8.09 -29.03 71.05
N GLN A 298 9.06 -28.24 71.51
CA GLN A 298 9.63 -28.37 72.85
C GLN A 298 8.58 -28.14 73.95
N LEU A 299 7.67 -27.20 73.74
CA LEU A 299 6.56 -26.92 74.65
C LEU A 299 5.62 -28.12 74.78
N GLU A 300 5.26 -28.76 73.66
CA GLU A 300 4.45 -29.99 73.65
C GLU A 300 5.18 -31.15 74.35
N ILE A 301 6.49 -31.30 74.13
CA ILE A 301 7.34 -32.30 74.81
C ILE A 301 7.37 -32.04 76.32
N ASN A 302 7.58 -30.80 76.74
CA ASN A 302 7.63 -30.42 78.16
C ASN A 302 6.30 -30.73 78.85
N PHE A 303 5.18 -30.39 78.22
CA PHE A 303 3.85 -30.68 78.74
C PHE A 303 3.59 -32.18 78.90
N ASN A 304 3.84 -32.98 77.87
CA ASN A 304 3.63 -34.42 77.89
C ASN A 304 4.53 -35.13 78.93
N THR A 305 5.78 -34.67 79.04
CA THR A 305 6.75 -35.18 80.02
C THR A 305 6.28 -34.88 81.44
N LEU A 306 5.90 -33.64 81.72
CA LEU A 306 5.41 -33.20 83.02
C LEU A 306 4.13 -33.94 83.41
N GLN A 307 3.17 -34.07 82.48
CA GLN A 307 1.92 -34.78 82.70
C GLN A 307 2.16 -36.26 83.07
N THR A 308 3.14 -36.90 82.42
CA THR A 308 3.55 -38.27 82.74
C THR A 308 4.24 -38.37 84.10
N LYS A 309 5.17 -37.44 84.43
CA LYS A 309 5.85 -37.39 85.74
C LYS A 309 4.85 -37.23 86.89
N LEU A 310 3.85 -36.36 86.76
CA LEU A 310 2.82 -36.12 87.77
C LEU A 310 1.90 -37.34 87.96
N ARG A 311 1.50 -37.99 86.85
CA ARG A 311 0.68 -39.22 86.89
C ARG A 311 1.39 -40.38 87.59
N LEU A 312 2.65 -40.64 87.24
CA LEU A 312 3.45 -41.71 87.87
C LEU A 312 3.65 -41.49 89.37
N SER A 313 3.63 -40.24 89.81
CA SER A 313 3.79 -39.85 91.21
C SER A 313 2.46 -39.71 91.98
N ASN A 314 1.32 -40.08 91.37
CA ASN A 314 -0.03 -39.89 91.90
C ASN A 314 -0.33 -38.44 92.34
N ARG A 315 0.21 -37.45 91.63
CA ARG A 315 -0.01 -36.02 91.86
C ARG A 315 -1.06 -35.46 90.89
N PRO A 316 -1.75 -34.36 91.25
CA PRO A 316 -2.68 -33.69 90.35
C PRO A 316 -2.02 -33.32 89.01
N ALA A 317 -2.81 -33.36 87.93
CA ALA A 317 -2.38 -32.92 86.61
C ALA A 317 -2.03 -31.43 86.59
N PHE A 318 -1.00 -31.07 85.82
CA PHE A 318 -0.70 -29.67 85.58
C PHE A 318 -1.73 -29.07 84.61
N MET A 319 -2.33 -27.96 85.01
CA MET A 319 -3.23 -27.18 84.15
C MET A 319 -2.62 -25.79 83.94
N PRO A 320 -2.21 -25.44 82.72
CA PRO A 320 -1.67 -24.11 82.42
C PRO A 320 -2.68 -22.99 82.69
N SER A 321 -2.16 -21.77 82.86
CA SER A 321 -2.96 -20.54 82.91
C SER A 321 -3.89 -20.40 81.69
N GLU A 322 -5.01 -19.71 81.88
CA GLU A 322 -6.04 -19.53 80.85
C GLU A 322 -5.47 -18.99 79.53
N GLY A 323 -5.88 -19.59 78.40
CA GLY A 323 -5.39 -19.23 77.06
C GLY A 323 -3.98 -19.71 76.72
N LYS A 324 -3.32 -20.46 77.62
CA LYS A 324 -1.99 -21.08 77.39
C LYS A 324 -2.06 -22.61 77.32
N MET A 325 -3.22 -23.19 77.05
CA MET A 325 -3.29 -24.63 76.81
C MET A 325 -2.60 -24.97 75.48
N VAL A 326 -2.09 -26.20 75.37
CA VAL A 326 -1.48 -26.71 74.13
C VAL A 326 -2.46 -26.60 72.95
N SER A 327 -3.77 -26.78 73.19
CA SER A 327 -4.82 -26.57 72.18
C SER A 327 -4.91 -25.12 71.69
N ASP A 328 -4.78 -24.16 72.59
CA ASP A 328 -4.87 -22.73 72.27
C ASP A 328 -3.67 -22.29 71.43
N ILE A 329 -2.48 -22.77 71.79
CA ILE A 329 -1.23 -22.54 71.06
C ILE A 329 -1.32 -23.18 69.67
N ALA A 330 -1.86 -24.41 69.56
CA ALA A 330 -2.07 -25.07 68.28
C ALA A 330 -3.05 -24.28 67.39
N ASN A 331 -4.13 -23.73 67.96
CA ASN A 331 -5.09 -22.90 67.25
C ASN A 331 -4.48 -21.56 66.80
N ALA A 332 -3.74 -20.88 67.68
CA ALA A 332 -3.04 -19.64 67.35
C ALA A 332 -1.99 -19.86 66.25
N TRP A 333 -1.25 -20.97 66.31
CA TRP A 333 -0.29 -21.36 65.29
C TRP A 333 -0.96 -21.66 63.95
N LYS A 334 -2.11 -22.35 63.95
CA LYS A 334 -2.91 -22.59 62.74
C LYS A 334 -3.41 -21.28 62.12
N GLY A 335 -3.82 -20.31 62.93
CA GLY A 335 -4.18 -18.97 62.49
C GLY A 335 -3.02 -18.26 61.79
N LEU A 336 -1.82 -18.30 62.38
CA LEU A 336 -0.60 -17.77 61.76
C LEU A 336 -0.32 -18.41 60.39
N GLU A 337 -0.36 -19.74 60.30
CA GLU A 337 -0.12 -20.46 59.03
C GLU A 337 -1.14 -20.09 57.93
N GLN A 338 -2.39 -19.84 58.30
CA GLN A 338 -3.42 -19.39 57.37
C GLN A 338 -3.12 -17.99 56.81
N VAL A 339 -2.73 -17.05 57.69
CA VAL A 339 -2.37 -15.69 57.28
C VAL A 339 -1.10 -15.69 56.43
N GLU A 340 -0.09 -16.49 56.79
CA GLU A 340 1.13 -16.65 55.99
C GLU A 340 0.84 -17.12 54.57
N LYS A 341 -0.03 -18.13 54.42
CA LYS A 341 -0.43 -18.62 53.10
C LYS A 341 -1.09 -17.51 52.28
N GLY A 342 -2.01 -16.77 52.90
CA GLY A 342 -2.68 -15.65 52.23
C GLY A 342 -1.73 -14.50 51.86
N TYR A 343 -0.72 -14.23 52.68
CA TYR A 343 0.30 -13.21 52.40
C TYR A 343 1.23 -13.63 51.26
N GLU A 344 1.66 -14.89 51.22
CA GLU A 344 2.47 -15.45 50.12
C GLU A 344 1.73 -15.39 48.79
N GLU A 345 0.47 -15.82 48.74
CA GLU A 345 -0.37 -15.77 47.55
C GLU A 345 -0.57 -14.33 47.06
N TRP A 346 -0.85 -13.39 47.97
CA TRP A 346 -0.99 -11.97 47.67
C TRP A 346 0.32 -11.37 47.11
N LEU A 347 1.46 -11.59 47.79
CA LEU A 347 2.77 -11.09 47.34
C LEU A 347 3.10 -11.55 45.92
N LEU A 348 2.91 -12.85 45.64
CA LEU A 348 3.20 -13.42 44.32
C LEU A 348 2.27 -12.88 43.23
N THR A 349 0.98 -12.69 43.56
CA THR A 349 0.00 -12.14 42.61
C THR A 349 0.34 -10.69 42.27
N GLU A 350 0.69 -9.89 43.27
CA GLU A 350 1.02 -8.48 43.11
C GLU A 350 2.35 -8.28 42.36
N ILE A 351 3.37 -9.12 42.62
CA ILE A 351 4.62 -9.10 41.86
C ILE A 351 4.37 -9.41 40.38
N ARG A 352 3.56 -10.44 40.07
CA ARG A 352 3.22 -10.78 38.67
C ARG A 352 2.44 -9.66 37.99
N ARG A 353 1.54 -8.98 38.71
CA ARG A 353 0.79 -7.83 38.22
C ARG A 353 1.73 -6.69 37.85
N LEU A 354 2.66 -6.32 38.74
CA LEU A 354 3.64 -5.26 38.50
C LEU A 354 4.62 -5.62 37.35
N GLU A 355 5.06 -6.86 37.25
CA GLU A 355 5.90 -7.33 36.15
C GLU A 355 5.18 -7.24 34.80
N ARG A 356 3.90 -7.62 34.75
CA ARG A 356 3.05 -7.44 33.57
C ARG A 356 2.90 -5.95 33.21
N LEU A 357 2.67 -5.09 34.20
CA LEU A 357 2.59 -3.64 34.00
C LEU A 357 3.88 -3.04 33.42
N GLU A 358 5.05 -3.39 33.96
CA GLU A 358 6.34 -2.92 33.43
C GLU A 358 6.54 -3.38 31.97
N HIS A 359 6.20 -4.64 31.67
CA HIS A 359 6.31 -5.17 30.32
C HIS A 359 5.37 -4.48 29.32
N LEU A 360 4.09 -4.30 29.70
CA LEU A 360 3.10 -3.63 28.87
C LEU A 360 3.45 -2.15 28.65
N ALA A 361 3.92 -1.45 29.69
CA ALA A 361 4.31 -0.05 29.59
C ALA A 361 5.50 0.16 28.64
N GLU A 362 6.52 -0.70 28.71
CA GLU A 362 7.65 -0.64 27.78
C GLU A 362 7.22 -1.00 26.36
N LYS A 363 6.35 -2.01 26.19
CA LYS A 363 5.79 -2.39 24.90
C LYS A 363 4.95 -1.26 24.28
N PHE A 364 4.13 -0.58 25.08
CA PHE A 364 3.38 0.61 24.67
C PHE A 364 4.33 1.71 24.21
N LYS A 365 5.34 2.06 25.01
CA LYS A 365 6.33 3.10 24.70
C LYS A 365 7.04 2.82 23.37
N GLN A 366 7.50 1.60 23.15
CA GLN A 366 8.18 1.22 21.91
C GLN A 366 7.26 1.31 20.70
N LYS A 367 6.04 0.73 20.77
CA LYS A 367 5.08 0.74 19.68
C LYS A 367 4.59 2.15 19.34
N ALA A 368 4.25 2.95 20.36
CA ALA A 368 3.81 4.33 20.21
C ALA A 368 4.89 5.19 19.55
N THR A 369 6.14 5.11 20.02
CA THR A 369 7.26 5.88 19.45
C THR A 369 7.54 5.50 17.99
N LEU A 370 7.47 4.21 17.67
CA LEU A 370 7.63 3.74 16.29
C LEU A 370 6.49 4.24 15.40
N HIS A 371 5.25 4.24 15.89
CA HIS A 371 4.10 4.76 15.15
C HIS A 371 4.23 6.27 14.88
N GLU A 372 4.49 7.07 15.91
CA GLU A 372 4.72 8.53 15.78
C GLU A 372 5.88 8.86 14.82
N SER A 373 6.92 8.04 14.83
CA SER A 373 8.05 8.23 13.91
C SER A 373 7.65 8.06 12.44
N TRP A 374 6.67 7.19 12.16
CA TRP A 374 6.14 6.90 10.84
C TRP A 374 5.08 7.93 10.40
N THR A 375 4.26 8.44 11.33
CA THR A 375 3.24 9.48 11.02
C THR A 375 3.84 10.86 10.76
N ARG A 376 5.03 11.14 11.30
CA ARG A 376 5.73 12.42 11.11
C ARG A 376 5.88 12.81 9.63
N GLY A 377 5.35 13.99 9.28
CA GLY A 377 5.39 14.56 7.92
C GLY A 377 4.34 13.99 6.95
N LYS A 378 3.56 12.97 7.34
CA LYS A 378 2.54 12.37 6.46
C LYS A 378 1.33 13.30 6.28
N GLU A 379 0.90 14.00 7.33
CA GLU A 379 -0.19 14.99 7.22
C GLU A 379 0.17 16.13 6.26
N GLU A 380 1.41 16.63 6.34
CA GLU A 380 1.92 17.68 5.46
C GLU A 380 1.94 17.19 4.01
N MET A 381 2.45 15.97 3.76
CA MET A 381 2.43 15.33 2.44
C MET A 381 1.01 15.21 1.88
N LEU A 382 0.05 14.74 2.69
CA LEU A 382 -1.34 14.57 2.27
C LEU A 382 -2.06 15.91 1.99
N SER A 383 -1.64 16.97 2.66
CA SER A 383 -2.23 18.31 2.51
C SER A 383 -1.68 19.10 1.32
N GLN A 384 -0.61 18.61 0.65
CA GLN A 384 -0.07 19.25 -0.54
C GLN A 384 -1.09 19.25 -1.68
N ARG A 385 -1.05 20.31 -2.50
CA ARG A 385 -1.91 20.49 -3.68
C ARG A 385 -1.10 20.43 -4.99
N ASP A 386 -0.10 19.57 -5.00
CA ASP A 386 0.78 19.28 -6.12
C ASP A 386 0.04 18.83 -7.39
N TYR A 387 -1.14 18.22 -7.24
CA TYR A 387 -1.98 17.79 -8.35
C TYR A 387 -2.67 18.92 -9.12
N GLU A 388 -2.81 20.13 -8.57
CA GLU A 388 -3.51 21.24 -9.25
C GLU A 388 -2.71 21.82 -10.44
N ALA A 389 -1.38 21.69 -10.41
CA ALA A 389 -0.48 22.20 -11.45
C ALA A 389 0.15 21.08 -12.30
N ALA A 390 -0.23 19.83 -12.07
CA ALA A 390 0.34 18.66 -12.71
C ALA A 390 -0.34 18.32 -14.04
N SER A 391 0.43 17.79 -14.98
CA SER A 391 -0.08 17.20 -16.22
C SER A 391 -0.81 15.87 -15.97
N LEU A 392 -1.59 15.39 -16.94
CA LEU A 392 -2.34 14.12 -16.82
C LEU A 392 -1.43 12.94 -16.42
N MET A 393 -0.23 12.86 -17.02
CA MET A 393 0.72 11.79 -16.72
C MET A 393 1.32 11.91 -15.31
N GLU A 394 1.57 13.13 -14.85
CA GLU A 394 2.05 13.41 -13.49
C GLU A 394 0.97 13.10 -12.45
N VAL A 395 -0.28 13.49 -12.69
CA VAL A 395 -1.42 13.16 -11.80
C VAL A 395 -1.60 11.64 -11.69
N ARG A 396 -1.56 10.90 -12.81
CA ARG A 396 -1.58 9.42 -12.81
C ARG A 396 -0.41 8.81 -12.03
N ALA A 397 0.77 9.43 -12.07
CA ALA A 397 1.91 8.99 -11.27
C ALA A 397 1.70 9.29 -9.78
N LEU A 398 1.13 10.45 -9.43
CA LEU A 398 0.76 10.82 -8.07
C LEU A 398 -0.30 9.87 -7.51
N MET A 399 -1.31 9.48 -8.31
CA MET A 399 -2.32 8.50 -7.90
C MET A 399 -1.72 7.15 -7.57
N ARG A 400 -0.81 6.62 -8.40
CA ARG A 400 -0.11 5.35 -8.08
C ARG A 400 0.74 5.46 -6.81
N LYS A 401 1.38 6.60 -6.56
CA LYS A 401 2.09 6.86 -5.29
C LYS A 401 1.14 6.92 -4.11
N HIS A 402 -0.04 7.50 -4.29
CA HIS A 402 -1.07 7.62 -3.27
C HIS A 402 -1.69 6.26 -2.93
N GLU A 403 -1.95 5.42 -3.93
CA GLU A 403 -2.41 4.02 -3.75
C GLU A 403 -1.38 3.19 -2.97
N ALA A 404 -0.09 3.35 -3.27
CA ALA A 404 0.99 2.71 -2.51
C ALA A 404 1.01 3.19 -1.04
N PHE A 405 0.76 4.48 -0.81
CA PHE A 405 0.64 5.03 0.54
C PHE A 405 -0.59 4.48 1.28
N GLU A 406 -1.72 4.31 0.62
CA GLU A 406 -2.93 3.73 1.22
C GLU A 406 -2.76 2.26 1.62
N SER A 407 -2.01 1.50 0.81
CA SER A 407 -1.62 0.13 1.15
C SER A 407 -0.72 0.09 2.40
N ASP A 408 0.28 0.98 2.48
CA ASP A 408 1.14 1.14 3.67
C ASP A 408 0.33 1.57 4.91
N LEU A 409 -0.60 2.52 4.73
CA LEU A 409 -1.53 2.98 5.77
C LEU A 409 -2.38 1.80 6.28
N ALA A 410 -2.98 0.99 5.39
CA ALA A 410 -3.78 -0.16 5.79
C ALA A 410 -2.96 -1.19 6.60
N ALA A 411 -1.70 -1.43 6.25
CA ALA A 411 -0.81 -2.33 6.99
C ALA A 411 -0.48 -1.83 8.42
N HIS A 412 -0.62 -0.52 8.67
CA HIS A 412 -0.38 0.09 9.97
C HIS A 412 -1.61 0.11 10.90
N GLN A 413 -2.80 -0.26 10.41
CA GLN A 413 -4.04 -0.31 11.19
C GLN A 413 -3.93 -1.21 12.43
N ASP A 414 -3.49 -2.46 12.25
CA ASP A 414 -3.31 -3.44 13.34
C ASP A 414 -2.34 -2.92 14.41
N ARG A 415 -1.34 -2.10 14.03
CA ARG A 415 -0.42 -1.50 14.99
C ARG A 415 -1.13 -0.51 15.91
N VAL A 416 -2.02 0.33 15.38
CA VAL A 416 -2.79 1.31 16.16
C VAL A 416 -3.76 0.60 17.10
N GLU A 417 -4.45 -0.44 16.61
CA GLU A 417 -5.34 -1.27 17.42
C GLU A 417 -4.60 -1.94 18.58
N GLN A 418 -3.40 -2.46 18.34
CA GLN A 418 -2.56 -3.02 19.40
C GLN A 418 -2.09 -1.96 20.42
N ILE A 419 -1.77 -0.74 19.98
CA ILE A 419 -1.40 0.35 20.90
C ILE A 419 -2.58 0.69 21.82
N ALA A 420 -3.78 0.82 21.25
CA ALA A 420 -5.00 1.08 22.01
C ALA A 420 -5.35 -0.05 22.98
N ALA A 421 -5.26 -1.31 22.54
CA ALA A 421 -5.51 -2.47 23.40
C ALA A 421 -4.52 -2.55 24.57
N ILE A 422 -3.23 -2.28 24.35
CA ILE A 422 -2.23 -2.26 25.42
C ILE A 422 -2.50 -1.11 26.40
N ALA A 423 -2.87 0.08 25.91
CA ALA A 423 -3.22 1.21 26.76
C ALA A 423 -4.44 0.92 27.64
N GLN A 424 -5.47 0.27 27.07
CA GLN A 424 -6.64 -0.17 27.82
C GLN A 424 -6.27 -1.20 28.90
N GLU A 425 -5.46 -2.20 28.57
CA GLU A 425 -5.01 -3.22 29.54
C GLU A 425 -4.18 -2.60 30.68
N LEU A 426 -3.32 -1.63 30.38
CA LEU A 426 -2.59 -0.86 31.39
C LEU A 426 -3.53 -0.08 32.32
N ASN A 427 -4.63 0.45 31.78
CA ASN A 427 -5.63 1.19 32.54
C ASN A 427 -6.47 0.25 33.44
N GLU A 428 -6.86 -0.92 32.93
CA GLU A 428 -7.58 -1.95 33.70
C GLU A 428 -6.76 -2.52 34.87
N LEU A 429 -5.43 -2.47 34.75
CA LEU A 429 -4.49 -2.89 35.80
C LEU A 429 -4.06 -1.72 36.71
N ASP A 430 -4.74 -0.57 36.70
CA ASP A 430 -4.43 0.60 37.54
C ASP A 430 -2.94 1.01 37.47
N TYR A 431 -2.39 1.13 36.26
CA TYR A 431 -1.03 1.60 36.06
C TYR A 431 -0.84 3.03 36.59
N HIS A 432 0.28 3.29 37.29
CA HIS A 432 0.51 4.57 37.98
C HIS A 432 0.54 5.79 37.05
N ASP A 433 0.96 5.63 35.79
CA ASP A 433 1.01 6.69 34.77
C ASP A 433 -0.02 6.47 33.64
N ALA A 434 -1.14 5.81 33.96
CA ALA A 434 -2.21 5.53 33.00
C ALA A 434 -2.76 6.79 32.33
N THR A 435 -2.82 7.93 33.04
CA THR A 435 -3.28 9.20 32.48
C THR A 435 -2.42 9.69 31.31
N SER A 436 -1.09 9.56 31.43
CA SER A 436 -0.14 9.92 30.38
C SER A 436 -0.25 8.97 29.18
N VAL A 437 -0.33 7.66 29.45
CA VAL A 437 -0.53 6.61 28.44
C VAL A 437 -1.81 6.84 27.65
N ASN A 438 -2.93 7.10 28.32
CA ASN A 438 -4.23 7.35 27.69
C ASN A 438 -4.22 8.64 26.86
N SER A 439 -3.62 9.71 27.38
CA SER A 439 -3.51 10.98 26.64
C SER A 439 -2.69 10.80 25.36
N ARG A 440 -1.58 10.06 25.42
CA ARG A 440 -0.74 9.76 24.26
C ARG A 440 -1.45 8.83 23.27
N CYS A 441 -2.15 7.81 23.76
CA CYS A 441 -2.94 6.91 22.92
C CYS A 441 -4.05 7.66 22.17
N GLN A 442 -4.77 8.55 22.87
CA GLN A 442 -5.80 9.38 22.26
C GLN A 442 -5.22 10.26 21.15
N ALA A 443 -4.08 10.92 21.39
CA ALA A 443 -3.41 11.73 20.37
C ALA A 443 -3.02 10.91 19.13
N ILE A 444 -2.57 9.66 19.31
CA ILE A 444 -2.28 8.74 18.21
C ILE A 444 -3.55 8.38 17.44
N CYS A 445 -4.65 8.06 18.13
CA CYS A 445 -5.93 7.74 17.49
C CYS A 445 -6.51 8.95 16.73
N ASP A 446 -6.50 10.14 17.33
CA ASP A 446 -6.99 11.37 16.70
C ASP A 446 -6.17 11.72 15.44
N GLN A 447 -4.83 11.56 15.51
CA GLN A 447 -3.96 11.71 14.35
C GLN A 447 -4.24 10.65 13.28
N TRP A 448 -4.48 9.39 13.67
CA TRP A 448 -4.81 8.32 12.74
C TRP A 448 -6.11 8.58 11.97
N ASP A 449 -7.16 9.00 12.68
CA ASP A 449 -8.43 9.37 12.08
C ASP A 449 -8.26 10.58 11.13
N THR A 450 -7.45 11.56 11.54
CA THR A 450 -7.11 12.71 10.70
C THR A 450 -6.38 12.27 9.43
N LEU A 451 -5.38 11.38 9.53
CA LEU A 451 -4.68 10.82 8.37
C LEU A 451 -5.64 10.07 7.44
N GLY A 452 -6.56 9.27 7.98
CA GLY A 452 -7.58 8.57 7.18
C GLY A 452 -8.46 9.55 6.39
N THR A 453 -8.97 10.59 7.05
CA THR A 453 -9.81 11.60 6.38
C THR A 453 -9.04 12.43 5.35
N LEU A 454 -7.79 12.82 5.62
CA LEU A 454 -6.94 13.54 4.67
C LEU A 454 -6.59 12.68 3.46
N THR A 455 -6.33 11.39 3.68
CA THR A 455 -6.04 10.42 2.61
C THR A 455 -7.22 10.29 1.65
N GLN A 456 -8.43 10.14 2.18
CA GLN A 456 -9.63 10.06 1.36
C GLN A 456 -9.89 11.38 0.61
N LYS A 457 -9.78 12.53 1.28
CA LYS A 457 -9.92 13.84 0.62
C LYS A 457 -8.92 14.03 -0.51
N ARG A 458 -7.67 13.59 -0.33
CA ARG A 458 -6.63 13.67 -1.36
C ARG A 458 -6.93 12.72 -2.52
N ARG A 459 -7.40 11.49 -2.27
CA ARG A 459 -7.86 10.55 -3.30
C ARG A 459 -8.97 11.17 -4.15
N ASP A 460 -10.03 11.67 -3.51
CA ASP A 460 -11.17 12.29 -4.19
C ASP A 460 -10.77 13.53 -5.02
N ALA A 461 -9.75 14.27 -4.57
CA ALA A 461 -9.21 15.41 -5.31
C ALA A 461 -8.38 14.96 -6.52
N LEU A 462 -7.51 13.96 -6.36
CA LEU A 462 -6.69 13.40 -7.42
C LEU A 462 -7.57 12.78 -8.53
N GLU A 463 -8.54 11.94 -8.18
CA GLU A 463 -9.46 11.31 -9.13
C GLU A 463 -10.28 12.36 -9.90
N ARG A 464 -10.72 13.42 -9.22
CA ARG A 464 -11.45 14.52 -9.86
C ARG A 464 -10.59 15.26 -10.87
N VAL A 465 -9.34 15.59 -10.51
CA VAL A 465 -8.42 16.30 -11.41
C VAL A 465 -7.99 15.41 -12.57
N GLU A 466 -7.72 14.12 -12.32
CA GLU A 466 -7.46 13.16 -13.39
C GLU A 466 -8.60 13.14 -14.41
N LYS A 467 -9.84 12.97 -13.94
CA LYS A 467 -11.02 12.90 -14.82
C LYS A 467 -11.22 14.19 -15.63
N LEU A 468 -10.96 15.36 -15.04
CA LEU A 468 -11.03 16.63 -15.75
C LEU A 468 -9.95 16.73 -16.83
N LEU A 469 -8.71 16.34 -16.52
CA LEU A 469 -7.61 16.32 -17.48
C LEU A 469 -7.81 15.30 -18.60
N GLU A 470 -8.37 14.11 -18.31
CA GLU A 470 -8.77 13.13 -19.32
C GLU A 470 -9.84 13.68 -20.26
N THR A 471 -10.83 14.40 -19.71
CA THR A 471 -11.88 15.04 -20.52
C THR A 471 -11.27 16.08 -21.46
N ILE A 472 -10.35 16.91 -20.96
CA ILE A 472 -9.63 17.92 -21.76
C ILE A 472 -8.78 17.24 -22.85
N ASP A 473 -8.04 16.18 -22.50
CA ASP A 473 -7.20 15.41 -23.42
C ASP A 473 -8.03 14.80 -24.57
N GLN A 474 -9.18 14.21 -24.24
CA GLN A 474 -10.12 13.66 -25.22
C GLN A 474 -10.69 14.73 -26.16
N LEU A 475 -11.02 15.92 -25.64
CA LEU A 475 -11.47 17.05 -26.45
C LEU A 475 -10.34 17.58 -27.35
N TYR A 476 -9.10 17.64 -26.86
CA TYR A 476 -7.95 18.00 -27.69
C TYR A 476 -7.75 17.02 -28.85
N LEU A 477 -7.91 15.72 -28.59
CA LEU A 477 -7.84 14.69 -29.62
C LEU A 477 -8.99 14.83 -30.63
N GLU A 478 -10.21 15.10 -30.18
CA GLU A 478 -11.36 15.32 -31.05
C GLU A 478 -11.17 16.55 -31.95
N PHE A 479 -10.68 17.66 -31.38
CA PHE A 479 -10.31 18.85 -32.14
C PHE A 479 -9.30 18.50 -33.22
N ALA A 480 -8.21 17.81 -32.88
CA ALA A 480 -7.17 17.45 -33.84
C ALA A 480 -7.70 16.56 -34.98
N LYS A 481 -8.54 15.57 -34.63
CA LYS A 481 -9.16 14.65 -35.59
C LYS A 481 -10.06 15.36 -36.60
N ARG A 482 -10.78 16.40 -36.20
CA ARG A 482 -11.69 17.17 -37.07
C ARG A 482 -10.98 18.31 -37.80
N ALA A 483 -10.07 19.01 -37.13
CA ALA A 483 -9.33 20.14 -37.68
C ALA A 483 -8.42 19.73 -38.84
N ALA A 484 -7.77 18.56 -38.79
CA ALA A 484 -6.87 18.11 -39.85
C ALA A 484 -7.56 17.93 -41.22
N PRO A 485 -8.62 17.11 -41.37
CA PRO A 485 -9.32 16.97 -42.66
C PRO A 485 -10.01 18.27 -43.08
N PHE A 486 -10.55 19.05 -42.13
CA PHE A 486 -11.16 20.35 -42.44
C PHE A 486 -10.13 21.36 -42.96
N ASN A 487 -8.91 21.36 -42.39
CA ASN A 487 -7.81 22.15 -42.89
C ASN A 487 -7.42 21.76 -44.32
N ASN A 488 -7.29 20.46 -44.60
CA ASN A 488 -6.97 19.99 -45.95
C ASN A 488 -8.06 20.34 -46.96
N TRP A 489 -9.33 20.30 -46.56
CA TRP A 489 -10.44 20.76 -47.39
C TRP A 489 -10.32 22.26 -47.68
N MET A 490 -9.97 23.09 -46.69
CA MET A 490 -9.74 24.53 -46.92
C MET A 490 -8.55 24.78 -47.85
N ASP A 491 -7.47 24.01 -47.71
CA ASP A 491 -6.30 24.13 -48.59
C ASP A 491 -6.68 23.79 -50.05
N GLY A 492 -7.40 22.68 -50.27
CA GLY A 492 -7.92 22.34 -51.61
C GLY A 492 -8.90 23.36 -52.15
N ALA A 493 -9.79 23.90 -51.31
CA ALA A 493 -10.71 24.96 -51.72
C ALA A 493 -9.97 26.25 -52.13
N ILE A 494 -8.90 26.63 -51.42
CA ILE A 494 -8.06 27.78 -51.79
C ILE A 494 -7.39 27.53 -53.14
N GLU A 495 -6.82 26.35 -53.35
CA GLU A 495 -6.21 25.95 -54.63
C GLU A 495 -7.22 26.01 -55.79
N ASP A 496 -8.39 25.40 -55.65
CA ASP A 496 -9.44 25.36 -56.68
C ASP A 496 -9.98 26.76 -57.02
N LEU A 497 -10.13 27.64 -56.02
CA LEU A 497 -10.60 29.02 -56.23
C LEU A 497 -9.57 29.88 -56.95
N GLN A 498 -8.28 29.60 -56.78
CA GLN A 498 -7.17 30.31 -57.40
C GLN A 498 -6.74 29.69 -58.74
N ASP A 499 -7.28 28.54 -59.11
CA ASP A 499 -6.86 27.79 -60.30
C ASP A 499 -7.08 28.58 -61.60
N MET A 500 -6.09 28.55 -62.50
CA MET A 500 -6.15 29.25 -63.77
C MET A 500 -6.88 28.38 -64.80
N PHE A 501 -7.91 28.92 -65.44
CA PHE A 501 -8.67 28.22 -66.46
C PHE A 501 -8.51 28.85 -67.85
N ILE A 502 -8.58 28.01 -68.88
CA ILE A 502 -8.58 28.43 -70.29
C ILE A 502 -9.82 27.81 -70.93
N VAL A 503 -10.68 28.66 -71.50
CA VAL A 503 -11.94 28.26 -72.14
C VAL A 503 -12.03 28.86 -73.53
N HIS A 504 -12.61 28.10 -74.46
CA HIS A 504 -12.76 28.50 -75.87
C HIS A 504 -14.24 28.53 -76.30
N SER A 505 -15.14 28.13 -75.42
CA SER A 505 -16.57 28.08 -75.67
C SER A 505 -17.42 28.54 -74.48
N ILE A 506 -18.67 28.92 -74.77
CA ILE A 506 -19.66 29.30 -73.75
C ILE A 506 -20.04 28.10 -72.87
N GLU A 507 -20.08 26.88 -73.42
CA GLU A 507 -20.46 25.67 -72.68
C GLU A 507 -19.41 25.29 -71.63
N GLU A 508 -18.12 25.43 -71.97
CA GLU A 508 -17.01 25.21 -71.04
C GLU A 508 -17.07 26.16 -69.83
N ILE A 509 -17.24 27.47 -70.07
CA ILE A 509 -17.33 28.44 -68.97
C ILE A 509 -18.61 28.28 -68.15
N GLN A 510 -19.74 27.90 -68.76
CA GLN A 510 -20.97 27.58 -68.03
C GLN A 510 -20.81 26.34 -67.13
N SER A 511 -20.02 25.35 -67.57
CA SER A 511 -19.71 24.18 -66.75
C SER A 511 -18.88 24.56 -65.52
N LEU A 512 -17.89 25.44 -65.68
CA LEU A 512 -17.09 25.97 -64.57
C LEU A 512 -17.92 26.81 -63.59
N ILE A 513 -18.82 27.66 -64.09
CA ILE A 513 -19.76 28.42 -63.25
C ILE A 513 -20.66 27.48 -62.45
N THR A 514 -21.19 26.44 -63.10
CA THR A 514 -22.05 25.45 -62.43
C THR A 514 -21.29 24.71 -61.34
N ALA A 515 -20.03 24.31 -61.60
CA ALA A 515 -19.17 23.69 -60.59
C ALA A 515 -18.90 24.64 -59.41
N HIS A 516 -18.67 25.93 -59.68
CA HIS A 516 -18.46 26.92 -58.63
C HIS A 516 -19.71 27.16 -57.78
N GLU A 517 -20.91 27.18 -58.37
CA GLU A 517 -22.18 27.25 -57.63
C GLU A 517 -22.42 26.00 -56.77
N GLN A 518 -22.08 24.81 -57.27
CA GLN A 518 -22.12 23.57 -56.48
C GLN A 518 -21.15 23.64 -55.29
N PHE A 519 -19.93 24.15 -55.49
CA PHE A 519 -18.99 24.38 -54.42
C PHE A 519 -19.56 25.36 -53.37
N LYS A 520 -20.13 26.49 -53.80
CA LYS A 520 -20.77 27.49 -52.92
C LYS A 520 -21.89 26.87 -52.07
N ALA A 521 -22.64 25.92 -52.61
CA ALA A 521 -23.69 25.21 -51.87
C ALA A 521 -23.15 24.36 -50.70
N THR A 522 -21.86 23.96 -50.72
CA THR A 522 -21.22 23.22 -49.62
C THR A 522 -20.72 24.12 -48.48
N LEU A 523 -20.53 25.43 -48.72
CA LEU A 523 -19.97 26.37 -47.74
C LEU A 523 -20.79 26.47 -46.44
N PRO A 524 -22.14 26.46 -46.43
CA PRO A 524 -22.90 26.51 -45.17
C PRO A 524 -22.67 25.28 -44.28
N GLU A 525 -22.46 24.10 -44.88
CA GLU A 525 -22.16 22.88 -44.14
C GLU A 525 -20.72 22.91 -43.62
N ALA A 526 -19.77 23.39 -44.42
CA ALA A 526 -18.39 23.62 -43.98
C ALA A 526 -18.31 24.65 -42.82
N ASP A 527 -19.12 25.71 -42.82
CA ASP A 527 -19.18 26.68 -41.71
C ASP A 527 -19.74 26.05 -40.42
N LYS A 528 -20.70 25.11 -40.54
CA LYS A 528 -21.18 24.33 -39.38
C LYS A 528 -20.07 23.46 -38.80
N GLU A 529 -19.27 22.81 -39.65
CA GLU A 529 -18.13 22.01 -39.21
C GLU A 529 -17.09 22.88 -38.51
N ARG A 530 -16.76 24.06 -39.07
CA ARG A 530 -15.89 25.06 -38.42
C ARG A 530 -16.40 25.46 -37.04
N MET A 531 -17.69 25.80 -36.93
CA MET A 531 -18.31 26.18 -35.67
C MET A 531 -18.22 25.06 -34.62
N ALA A 532 -18.41 23.82 -35.03
CA ALA A 532 -18.27 22.67 -34.14
C ALA A 532 -16.82 22.45 -33.69
N ILE A 533 -15.83 22.59 -34.59
CA ILE A 533 -14.39 22.53 -34.26
C ILE A 533 -14.02 23.62 -33.25
N LEU A 534 -14.45 24.87 -33.48
CA LEU A 534 -14.20 25.98 -32.55
C LEU A 534 -14.97 25.82 -31.23
N GLY A 535 -16.15 25.20 -31.26
CA GLY A 535 -16.94 24.86 -30.08
C GLY A 535 -16.19 23.92 -29.13
N ILE A 536 -15.44 22.95 -29.65
CA ILE A 536 -14.60 22.05 -28.85
C ILE A 536 -13.53 22.84 -28.08
N GLN A 537 -12.83 23.75 -28.77
CA GLN A 537 -11.80 24.59 -28.14
C GLN A 537 -12.39 25.50 -27.04
N ASN A 538 -13.59 26.05 -27.25
CA ASN A 538 -14.28 26.87 -26.26
C ASN A 538 -14.67 26.05 -25.03
N GLU A 539 -15.13 24.81 -25.21
CA GLU A 539 -15.48 23.94 -24.07
C GLU A 539 -14.22 23.57 -23.26
N ILE A 540 -13.07 23.32 -23.90
CA ILE A 540 -11.79 23.12 -23.21
C ILE A 540 -11.44 24.33 -22.34
N GLN A 541 -11.50 25.55 -22.90
CA GLN A 541 -11.21 26.77 -22.16
C GLN A 541 -12.19 26.96 -20.99
N LYS A 542 -13.47 26.68 -21.20
CA LYS A 542 -14.51 26.79 -20.18
C LYS A 542 -14.29 25.81 -19.02
N ILE A 543 -13.96 24.55 -19.31
CA ILE A 543 -13.63 23.55 -18.28
C ILE A 543 -12.42 24.04 -17.47
N ALA A 544 -11.37 24.48 -18.15
CA ALA A 544 -10.16 24.96 -17.47
C ALA A 544 -10.40 26.18 -16.59
N GLN A 545 -11.15 27.18 -17.08
CA GLN A 545 -11.50 28.37 -16.30
C GLN A 545 -12.39 28.05 -15.10
N THR A 546 -13.37 27.16 -15.28
CA THR A 546 -14.34 26.81 -14.22
C THR A 546 -13.67 26.10 -13.05
N TYR A 547 -12.71 25.21 -13.33
CA TYR A 547 -12.04 24.39 -12.32
C TYR A 547 -10.63 24.88 -11.97
N GLY A 548 -10.18 26.02 -12.51
CA GLY A 548 -8.87 26.59 -12.23
C GLY A 548 -7.68 25.76 -12.73
N ILE A 549 -7.88 24.92 -13.75
CA ILE A 549 -6.83 24.07 -14.33
C ILE A 549 -5.92 24.93 -15.21
N LYS A 550 -4.61 24.82 -15.01
CA LYS A 550 -3.62 25.47 -15.87
C LYS A 550 -3.43 24.67 -17.15
N LEU A 551 -3.99 25.16 -18.26
CA LEU A 551 -3.74 24.61 -19.59
C LEU A 551 -2.34 25.02 -20.07
N SER A 552 -1.62 24.09 -20.70
CA SER A 552 -0.35 24.37 -21.39
C SER A 552 -0.51 25.26 -22.63
N GLY A 553 -1.75 25.54 -23.06
CA GLY A 553 -2.07 26.41 -24.20
C GLY A 553 -1.85 25.79 -25.59
N VAL A 554 -1.25 24.60 -25.66
CA VAL A 554 -0.91 23.92 -26.92
C VAL A 554 -1.58 22.54 -26.95
N ASN A 555 -2.25 22.22 -28.06
CA ASN A 555 -2.83 20.90 -28.30
C ASN A 555 -1.71 19.89 -28.61
N PRO A 556 -1.56 18.78 -27.88
CA PRO A 556 -0.49 17.80 -28.11
C PRO A 556 -0.61 17.01 -29.43
N TYR A 557 -1.80 16.96 -30.03
CA TYR A 557 -2.10 16.08 -31.17
C TYR A 557 -2.06 16.78 -32.53
N THR A 558 -1.99 18.11 -32.55
CA THR A 558 -1.93 18.89 -33.79
C THR A 558 -1.21 20.20 -33.58
N ASN A 559 -0.51 20.65 -34.62
CA ASN A 559 0.11 21.98 -34.65
C ASN A 559 -0.88 23.07 -35.10
N LEU A 560 -2.09 22.69 -35.54
CA LEU A 560 -3.12 23.62 -35.98
C LEU A 560 -3.77 24.29 -34.77
N SER A 561 -3.73 25.62 -34.73
CA SER A 561 -4.46 26.41 -33.75
C SER A 561 -5.86 26.76 -34.24
N HIS A 562 -6.73 27.12 -33.30
CA HIS A 562 -8.05 27.66 -33.62
C HIS A 562 -7.98 28.97 -34.44
N LEU A 563 -6.90 29.76 -34.30
CA LEU A 563 -6.65 30.94 -35.13
C LEU A 563 -6.32 30.54 -36.57
N ASP A 564 -5.52 29.49 -36.79
CA ASP A 564 -5.16 29.06 -38.14
C ASP A 564 -6.39 28.65 -38.95
N ILE A 565 -7.30 27.90 -38.30
CA ILE A 565 -8.58 27.50 -38.90
C ILE A 565 -9.45 28.72 -39.22
N ALA A 566 -9.54 29.69 -38.32
CA ALA A 566 -10.30 30.92 -38.54
C ALA A 566 -9.73 31.75 -39.71
N ASN A 567 -8.42 31.94 -39.74
CA ASN A 567 -7.74 32.73 -40.77
C ASN A 567 -7.88 32.08 -42.16
N LYS A 568 -7.69 30.76 -42.28
CA LYS A 568 -7.86 30.06 -43.57
C LYS A 568 -9.29 30.11 -44.07
N TRP A 569 -10.26 29.96 -43.17
CA TRP A 569 -11.67 30.10 -43.52
C TRP A 569 -12.01 31.49 -44.07
N ASP A 570 -11.46 32.54 -43.46
CA ASP A 570 -11.65 33.91 -43.94
C ASP A 570 -11.03 34.10 -45.33
N THR A 571 -9.87 33.50 -45.61
CA THR A 571 -9.27 33.46 -46.96
C THR A 571 -10.20 32.80 -47.97
N VAL A 572 -10.76 31.62 -47.66
CA VAL A 572 -11.74 30.94 -48.53
C VAL A 572 -12.94 31.85 -48.80
N LYS A 573 -13.51 32.48 -47.76
CA LYS A 573 -14.65 33.40 -47.92
C LYS A 573 -14.32 34.64 -48.76
N GLN A 574 -13.09 35.12 -48.75
CA GLN A 574 -12.65 36.24 -49.59
C GLN A 574 -12.45 35.83 -51.05
N LEU A 575 -11.96 34.61 -51.31
CA LEU A 575 -11.69 34.12 -52.65
C LEU A 575 -12.97 33.77 -53.43
N VAL A 576 -14.04 33.36 -52.74
CA VAL A 576 -15.31 32.97 -53.40
C VAL A 576 -15.90 34.11 -54.25
N PRO A 577 -16.15 35.33 -53.72
CA PRO A 577 -16.64 36.45 -54.53
C PRO A 577 -15.69 36.86 -55.66
N HIS A 578 -14.38 36.72 -55.43
CA HIS A 578 -13.40 37.01 -56.47
C HIS A 578 -13.49 36.02 -57.63
N ARG A 579 -13.67 34.73 -57.33
CA ARG A 579 -13.87 33.68 -58.33
C ARG A 579 -15.16 33.86 -59.12
N ASP A 580 -16.26 34.20 -58.44
CA ASP A 580 -17.54 34.57 -59.09
C ASP A 580 -17.32 35.68 -60.14
N GLN A 581 -16.58 36.73 -59.78
CA GLN A 581 -16.28 37.84 -60.69
C GLN A 581 -15.45 37.38 -61.91
N THR A 582 -14.35 36.67 -61.68
CA THR A 582 -13.45 36.21 -62.77
C THR A 582 -14.17 35.29 -63.76
N LEU A 583 -15.03 34.38 -63.26
CA LEU A 583 -15.84 33.50 -64.11
C LEU A 583 -16.88 34.29 -64.93
N GLN A 584 -17.48 35.32 -64.33
CA GLN A 584 -18.48 36.15 -65.01
C GLN A 584 -17.85 37.04 -66.09
N GLU A 585 -16.66 37.59 -65.85
CA GLU A 585 -15.88 38.34 -66.84
C GLU A 585 -15.51 37.47 -68.04
N GLU A 586 -15.08 36.23 -67.81
CA GLU A 586 -14.78 35.30 -68.89
C GLU A 586 -16.04 34.87 -69.65
N LEU A 587 -17.18 34.64 -68.96
CA LEU A 587 -18.46 34.36 -69.63
C LEU A 587 -18.86 35.52 -70.55
N ALA A 588 -18.71 36.76 -70.09
CA ALA A 588 -19.01 37.95 -70.90
C ALA A 588 -18.09 38.02 -72.14
N ARG A 589 -16.80 37.68 -71.99
CA ARG A 589 -15.83 37.58 -73.10
C ARG A 589 -16.26 36.51 -74.12
N GLN A 590 -16.59 35.30 -73.67
CA GLN A 590 -17.04 34.22 -74.56
C GLN A 590 -18.36 34.55 -75.26
N GLN A 591 -19.28 35.24 -74.58
CA GLN A 591 -20.51 35.74 -75.21
C GLN A 591 -20.22 36.82 -76.27
N ALA A 592 -19.27 37.72 -76.03
CA ALA A 592 -18.84 38.70 -77.03
C ALA A 592 -18.21 38.01 -78.25
N ASN A 593 -17.33 37.03 -78.03
CA ASN A 593 -16.72 36.23 -79.10
C ASN A 593 -17.76 35.50 -79.97
N GLU A 594 -18.77 34.88 -79.36
CA GLU A 594 -19.88 34.24 -80.07
C GLU A 594 -20.72 35.25 -80.88
N ARG A 595 -20.92 36.48 -80.37
CA ARG A 595 -21.61 37.54 -81.13
C ARG A 595 -20.81 37.95 -82.36
N LEU A 596 -19.49 38.12 -82.22
CA LEU A 596 -18.60 38.43 -83.35
C LEU A 596 -18.65 37.33 -84.41
N ARG A 597 -18.53 36.05 -84.01
CA ARG A 597 -18.66 34.90 -84.92
C ARG A 597 -19.98 34.96 -85.71
N ARG A 598 -21.10 35.21 -85.03
CA ARG A 598 -22.42 35.33 -85.68
C ARG A 598 -22.55 36.54 -86.60
N GLN A 599 -21.99 37.69 -86.22
CA GLN A 599 -22.01 38.91 -87.04
C GLN A 599 -21.27 38.72 -88.36
N PHE A 600 -20.04 38.20 -88.30
CA PHE A 600 -19.26 37.86 -89.49
C PHE A 600 -20.00 36.84 -90.35
N ALA A 601 -20.48 35.74 -89.75
CA ALA A 601 -21.19 34.69 -90.48
C ALA A 601 -22.46 35.19 -91.16
N ALA A 602 -23.25 36.04 -90.49
CA ALA A 602 -24.47 36.61 -91.06
C ALA A 602 -24.19 37.44 -92.32
N GLN A 603 -23.09 38.20 -92.34
CA GLN A 603 -22.69 38.99 -93.51
C GLN A 603 -22.04 38.11 -94.58
N ALA A 604 -21.12 37.22 -94.22
CA ALA A 604 -20.44 36.32 -95.15
C ALA A 604 -21.42 35.39 -95.89
N ASN A 605 -22.42 34.86 -95.19
CA ASN A 605 -23.45 33.98 -95.78
C ASN A 605 -24.38 34.71 -96.76
N VAL A 606 -24.41 36.05 -96.77
CA VAL A 606 -25.13 36.85 -97.77
C VAL A 606 -24.19 37.25 -98.90
N LEU A 607 -22.96 37.66 -98.57
CA LEU A 607 -21.95 38.14 -99.52
C LEU A 607 -21.45 37.03 -100.45
N GLY A 608 -21.16 35.84 -99.91
CA GLY A 608 -20.66 34.71 -100.69
C GLY A 608 -21.57 34.34 -101.87
N PRO A 609 -22.85 34.02 -101.62
CA PRO A 609 -23.81 33.75 -102.70
C PRO A 609 -24.02 34.93 -103.64
N TRP A 610 -24.04 36.17 -103.13
CA TRP A 610 -24.20 37.36 -103.96
C TRP A 610 -23.07 37.51 -104.99
N ILE A 611 -21.81 37.27 -104.59
CA ILE A 611 -20.65 37.31 -105.48
C ILE A 611 -20.81 36.24 -106.58
N GLN A 612 -21.22 35.03 -106.19
CA GLN A 612 -21.43 33.93 -107.13
C GLN A 612 -22.52 34.27 -108.16
N THR A 613 -23.69 34.75 -107.71
CA THR A 613 -24.78 35.14 -108.62
C THR A 613 -24.35 36.25 -109.57
N LYS A 614 -23.59 37.26 -109.10
CA LYS A 614 -23.08 38.32 -109.99
C LYS A 614 -22.06 37.83 -110.99
N MET A 615 -21.18 36.88 -110.63
CA MET A 615 -20.30 36.26 -111.61
C MET A 615 -21.10 35.53 -112.71
N GLU A 616 -22.13 34.77 -112.32
CA GLU A 616 -23.00 34.05 -113.26
C GLU A 616 -23.76 35.00 -114.20
N GLU A 617 -24.36 36.07 -113.67
CA GLU A 617 -25.06 37.10 -114.47
C GLU A 617 -24.13 37.76 -115.51
N ILE A 618 -22.91 38.14 -115.13
CA ILE A 618 -21.93 38.74 -116.07
C ILE A 618 -21.55 37.73 -117.16
N GLY A 619 -21.38 36.46 -116.79
CA GLY A 619 -21.10 35.39 -117.74
C GLY A 619 -22.23 35.15 -118.75
N HIS A 620 -23.48 35.47 -118.42
CA HIS A 620 -24.60 35.36 -119.36
C HIS A 620 -24.67 36.49 -120.37
N ILE A 621 -24.30 37.73 -120.00
CA ILE A 621 -24.35 38.90 -120.89
C ILE A 621 -23.39 38.75 -122.08
N SER A 622 -22.25 38.11 -121.88
CA SER A 622 -21.29 37.86 -122.97
C SER A 622 -21.80 36.85 -124.02
N VAL A 623 -22.78 36.02 -123.67
CA VAL A 623 -23.29 34.92 -124.52
C VAL A 623 -24.59 35.28 -125.24
N ASP A 624 -25.38 36.23 -124.72
CA ASP A 624 -26.69 36.57 -125.29
C ASP A 624 -26.53 37.38 -126.60
N ILE A 625 -27.07 36.86 -127.71
CA ILE A 625 -26.94 37.44 -129.07
C ILE A 625 -28.02 38.50 -129.31
N SER A 626 -29.00 38.64 -128.42
CA SER A 626 -30.12 39.57 -128.58
C SER A 626 -29.83 40.93 -127.95
N GLY A 627 -29.53 41.93 -128.78
CA GLY A 627 -29.33 43.32 -128.36
C GLY A 627 -28.23 44.03 -129.14
N SER A 628 -28.16 45.36 -129.06
CA SER A 628 -27.03 46.10 -129.63
C SER A 628 -25.80 45.98 -128.71
N LEU A 629 -24.60 46.21 -129.26
CA LEU A 629 -23.38 46.25 -128.44
C LEU A 629 -23.44 47.37 -127.39
N GLU A 630 -24.15 48.45 -127.69
CA GLU A 630 -24.44 49.53 -126.75
C GLU A 630 -25.34 49.08 -125.59
N ASP A 631 -26.33 48.22 -125.85
CA ASP A 631 -27.20 47.66 -124.80
C ASP A 631 -26.41 46.74 -123.87
N GLN A 632 -25.57 45.86 -124.42
CA GLN A 632 -24.68 44.99 -123.63
C GLN A 632 -23.70 45.82 -122.79
N MET A 633 -23.10 46.86 -123.38
CA MET A 633 -22.23 47.79 -122.67
C MET A 633 -22.94 48.51 -121.52
N ASN A 634 -24.17 48.99 -121.77
CA ASN A 634 -24.99 49.64 -120.75
C ASN A 634 -25.32 48.70 -119.59
N HIS A 635 -25.68 47.44 -119.89
CA HIS A 635 -25.90 46.41 -118.86
C HIS A 635 -24.64 46.14 -118.05
N LEU A 636 -23.49 45.95 -118.69
CA LEU A 636 -22.22 45.71 -117.99
C LEU A 636 -21.80 46.90 -117.12
N LYS A 637 -21.96 48.14 -117.61
CA LYS A 637 -21.72 49.36 -116.79
C LYS A 637 -22.70 49.47 -115.63
N GLN A 638 -23.95 49.01 -115.79
CA GLN A 638 -24.90 48.94 -114.68
C GLN A 638 -24.49 47.89 -113.64
N HIS A 639 -24.01 46.71 -114.06
CA HIS A 639 -23.46 45.70 -113.15
C HIS A 639 -22.19 46.18 -112.45
N GLU A 640 -21.29 46.86 -113.14
CA GLU A 640 -20.10 47.49 -112.57
C GLU A 640 -20.47 48.50 -111.47
N GLN A 641 -21.43 49.40 -111.75
CA GLN A 641 -21.90 50.35 -110.74
C GLN A 641 -22.55 49.65 -109.53
N ASN A 642 -23.31 48.57 -109.77
CA ASN A 642 -23.88 47.75 -108.69
C ASN A 642 -22.78 47.09 -107.84
N ILE A 643 -21.70 46.61 -108.45
CA ILE A 643 -20.54 46.04 -107.74
C ILE A 643 -19.83 47.12 -106.92
N ILE A 644 -19.59 48.30 -107.49
CA ILE A 644 -18.99 49.43 -106.77
C ILE A 644 -19.84 49.81 -105.55
N ASN A 645 -21.16 49.89 -105.71
CA ASN A 645 -22.08 50.20 -104.60
C ASN A 645 -22.04 49.15 -103.48
N TYR A 646 -21.75 47.88 -103.81
CA TYR A 646 -21.69 46.78 -102.84
C TYR A 646 -20.34 46.69 -102.10
N LYS A 647 -19.30 47.43 -102.54
CA LYS A 647 -17.96 47.44 -101.93
C LYS A 647 -17.98 47.76 -100.43
N ALA A 648 -18.85 48.68 -100.00
CA ALA A 648 -18.97 49.04 -98.59
C ALA A 648 -19.37 47.85 -97.69
N ASN A 649 -20.10 46.86 -98.22
CA ASN A 649 -20.48 45.66 -97.47
C ASN A 649 -19.28 44.71 -97.28
N ILE A 650 -18.37 44.65 -98.26
CA ILE A 650 -17.11 43.89 -98.15
C ILE A 650 -16.20 44.53 -97.11
N ASP A 651 -16.08 45.87 -97.11
CA ASP A 651 -15.29 46.60 -96.12
C ASP A 651 -15.82 46.43 -94.70
N LYS A 652 -17.15 46.35 -94.56
CA LYS A 652 -17.79 46.04 -93.28
C LYS A 652 -17.46 44.62 -92.80
N LEU A 653 -17.50 43.62 -93.70
CA LEU A 653 -17.13 42.24 -93.35
C LEU A 653 -15.64 42.14 -92.97
N GLU A 654 -14.76 42.89 -93.64
CA GLU A 654 -13.34 43.00 -93.32
C GLU A 654 -13.13 43.58 -91.91
N GLY A 655 -13.92 44.61 -91.53
CA GLY A 655 -13.94 45.15 -90.17
C GLY A 655 -14.39 44.12 -89.13
N ASP A 656 -15.44 43.36 -89.41
CA ASP A 656 -15.90 42.27 -88.51
C ASP A 656 -14.83 41.17 -88.38
N HIS A 657 -14.10 40.86 -89.45
CA HIS A 657 -13.00 39.90 -89.42
C HIS A 657 -11.83 40.37 -88.56
N GLN A 658 -11.46 41.65 -88.66
CA GLN A 658 -10.42 42.27 -87.84
C GLN A 658 -10.76 42.16 -86.34
N LEU A 659 -12.01 42.47 -85.96
CA LEU A 659 -12.47 42.35 -84.57
C LEU A 659 -12.40 40.91 -84.05
N ILE A 660 -12.71 39.92 -84.91
CA ILE A 660 -12.59 38.49 -84.58
C ILE A 660 -11.13 38.09 -84.34
N GLN A 661 -10.20 38.55 -85.18
CA GLN A 661 -8.77 38.27 -85.02
C GLN A 661 -8.16 38.93 -83.78
N GLU A 662 -8.53 40.19 -83.50
CA GLU A 662 -8.12 40.90 -82.29
C GLU A 662 -8.66 40.23 -81.02
N ALA A 663 -9.84 39.61 -81.11
CA ALA A 663 -10.41 38.78 -80.06
C ALA A 663 -9.80 37.35 -79.98
N LEU A 664 -8.79 37.05 -80.81
CA LEU A 664 -8.11 35.75 -80.91
C LEU A 664 -9.04 34.57 -81.22
N VAL A 665 -10.11 34.83 -81.99
CA VAL A 665 -11.06 33.81 -82.43
C VAL A 665 -10.71 33.40 -83.87
N PHE A 666 -10.34 32.14 -84.07
CA PHE A 666 -9.90 31.64 -85.38
C PHE A 666 -10.91 30.71 -86.06
N ASP A 667 -11.89 30.25 -85.32
CA ASP A 667 -12.93 29.34 -85.78
C ASP A 667 -14.29 30.05 -85.87
N ASN A 668 -15.08 29.70 -86.89
CA ASN A 668 -16.46 30.15 -86.99
C ASN A 668 -17.37 29.02 -87.45
N LYS A 669 -18.09 28.42 -86.50
CA LYS A 669 -19.06 27.35 -86.75
C LYS A 669 -20.34 27.77 -87.50
N HIS A 670 -20.56 29.07 -87.70
CA HIS A 670 -21.80 29.61 -88.27
C HIS A 670 -21.73 29.89 -89.78
N THR A 671 -20.58 29.71 -90.41
CA THR A 671 -20.39 29.91 -91.85
C THR A 671 -19.29 29.00 -92.40
N SER A 672 -19.45 28.56 -93.65
CA SER A 672 -18.38 27.89 -94.43
C SER A 672 -17.51 28.88 -95.21
N TYR A 673 -17.92 30.16 -95.28
CA TYR A 673 -17.15 31.20 -95.96
C TYR A 673 -16.12 31.79 -95.02
N THR A 674 -14.84 31.71 -95.40
CA THR A 674 -13.75 32.41 -94.73
C THR A 674 -13.58 33.78 -95.38
N MET A 675 -12.91 34.71 -94.70
CA MET A 675 -12.62 36.02 -95.29
C MET A 675 -11.83 35.87 -96.60
N GLU A 676 -10.93 34.88 -96.66
CA GLU A 676 -10.15 34.59 -97.85
C GLU A 676 -11.02 34.14 -99.04
N HIS A 677 -12.02 33.27 -98.81
CA HIS A 677 -12.98 32.90 -99.86
C HIS A 677 -13.71 34.13 -100.43
N ILE A 678 -14.08 35.09 -99.57
CA ILE A 678 -14.79 36.31 -99.98
C ILE A 678 -13.86 37.26 -100.75
N ARG A 679 -12.61 37.46 -100.29
CA ARG A 679 -11.63 38.32 -100.98
C ARG A 679 -11.33 37.84 -102.39
N VAL A 680 -10.97 36.55 -102.53
CA VAL A 680 -10.66 35.96 -103.85
C VAL A 680 -11.88 36.03 -104.77
N GLY A 681 -13.07 35.69 -104.27
CA GLY A 681 -14.31 35.79 -105.04
C GLY A 681 -14.59 37.23 -105.50
N TRP A 682 -14.39 38.21 -104.64
CA TRP A 682 -14.61 39.62 -104.95
C TRP A 682 -13.61 40.17 -105.99
N GLU A 683 -12.33 39.87 -105.84
CA GLU A 683 -11.28 40.27 -106.79
C GLU A 683 -11.48 39.64 -108.18
N GLN A 684 -11.87 38.36 -108.21
CA GLN A 684 -12.19 37.67 -109.45
C GLN A 684 -13.42 38.27 -110.14
N LEU A 685 -14.43 38.69 -109.36
CA LEU A 685 -15.63 39.35 -109.89
C LEU A 685 -15.28 40.69 -110.55
N LEU A 686 -14.47 41.53 -109.89
CA LEU A 686 -13.96 42.80 -110.41
C LEU A 686 -13.15 42.61 -111.70
N THR A 687 -12.28 41.61 -111.72
CA THR A 687 -11.45 41.32 -112.91
C THR A 687 -12.32 40.84 -114.07
N THR A 688 -13.33 40.01 -113.79
CA THR A 688 -14.24 39.47 -114.81
C THR A 688 -15.08 40.57 -115.46
N ILE A 689 -15.69 41.46 -114.66
CA ILE A 689 -16.48 42.57 -115.21
C ILE A 689 -15.63 43.52 -116.06
N ALA A 690 -14.43 43.88 -115.58
CA ALA A 690 -13.53 44.78 -116.31
C ALA A 690 -13.07 44.19 -117.65
N ARG A 691 -12.75 42.88 -117.67
CA ARG A 691 -12.37 42.18 -118.89
C ARG A 691 -13.52 42.15 -119.90
N THR A 692 -14.73 41.79 -119.46
CA THR A 692 -15.89 41.68 -120.35
C THR A 692 -16.34 43.05 -120.89
N ILE A 693 -16.24 44.12 -120.09
CA ILE A 693 -16.43 45.50 -120.58
C ILE A 693 -15.43 45.82 -121.69
N ASN A 694 -14.14 45.62 -121.43
CA ASN A 694 -13.09 45.90 -122.42
C ASN A 694 -13.26 45.09 -123.72
N GLU A 695 -13.69 43.82 -123.62
CA GLU A 695 -13.99 42.99 -124.78
C GLU A 695 -15.12 43.59 -125.64
N VAL A 696 -16.21 44.05 -125.02
CA VAL A 696 -17.33 44.69 -125.75
C VAL A 696 -16.94 46.08 -126.28
N GLU A 697 -16.15 46.88 -125.55
CA GLU A 697 -15.65 48.19 -126.02
C GLU A 697 -14.80 48.06 -127.30
N ASN A 698 -13.89 47.08 -127.34
CA ASN A 698 -13.08 46.81 -128.53
C ASN A 698 -13.94 46.38 -129.74
N GLN A 699 -15.01 45.62 -129.50
CA GLN A 699 -15.93 45.22 -130.57
C GLN A 699 -16.66 46.42 -131.19
N ILE A 700 -17.06 47.41 -130.37
CA ILE A 700 -17.69 48.65 -130.84
C ILE A 700 -16.70 49.45 -131.71
N LEU A 701 -15.46 49.61 -131.24
CA LEU A 701 -14.40 50.33 -131.97
C LEU A 701 -14.12 49.74 -133.36
N THR A 702 -14.06 48.42 -133.47
CA THR A 702 -13.83 47.73 -134.76
C THR A 702 -14.95 47.98 -135.76
N ARG A 703 -16.21 47.92 -135.32
CA ARG A 703 -17.37 48.21 -136.17
C ARG A 703 -17.26 49.61 -136.77
N ASP A 704 -16.97 50.59 -135.93
CA ASP A 704 -16.97 52.01 -136.31
C ASP A 704 -15.78 52.38 -137.20
N ALA A 705 -14.58 51.84 -136.93
CA ALA A 705 -13.37 52.14 -137.70
C ALA A 705 -13.41 51.61 -139.15
N LYS A 706 -14.12 50.51 -139.40
CA LYS A 706 -14.20 49.85 -140.70
C LYS A 706 -15.43 50.20 -141.53
N GLY A 707 -16.30 51.08 -141.01
CA GLY A 707 -17.50 51.54 -141.72
C GLY A 707 -18.51 50.43 -142.00
N ILE A 708 -18.55 49.37 -141.18
CA ILE A 708 -19.43 48.21 -141.36
C ILE A 708 -20.80 48.55 -140.74
N SER A 709 -21.89 48.28 -141.46
CA SER A 709 -23.25 48.51 -140.91
C SER A 709 -23.59 47.53 -139.78
N GLN A 710 -24.51 47.91 -138.88
CA GLN A 710 -24.92 47.06 -137.76
C GLN A 710 -25.48 45.70 -138.24
N GLU A 711 -26.20 45.69 -139.36
CA GLU A 711 -26.75 44.47 -139.95
C GLU A 711 -25.64 43.57 -140.49
N GLN A 712 -24.63 44.12 -141.18
CA GLN A 712 -23.48 43.35 -141.65
C GLN A 712 -22.61 42.82 -140.51
N MET A 713 -22.39 43.61 -139.47
CA MET A 713 -21.66 43.15 -138.28
C MET A 713 -22.44 42.03 -137.57
N ASN A 714 -23.76 42.14 -137.50
CA ASN A 714 -24.62 41.09 -136.94
C ASN A 714 -24.64 39.83 -137.82
N GLU A 715 -24.60 39.95 -139.15
CA GLU A 715 -24.48 38.81 -140.06
C GLU A 715 -23.13 38.11 -139.94
N PHE A 716 -22.02 38.87 -139.90
CA PHE A 716 -20.69 38.32 -139.67
C PHE A 716 -20.59 37.65 -138.30
N ARG A 717 -21.19 38.25 -137.27
CA ARG A 717 -21.24 37.66 -135.92
C ARG A 717 -22.13 36.43 -135.84
N ALA A 718 -23.29 36.43 -136.50
CA ALA A 718 -24.17 35.27 -136.57
C ALA A 718 -23.48 34.11 -137.30
N SER A 719 -22.76 34.42 -138.37
CA SER A 719 -21.97 33.44 -139.13
C SER A 719 -20.82 32.90 -138.27
N PHE A 720 -20.03 33.78 -137.65
CA PHE A 720 -18.93 33.38 -136.78
C PHE A 720 -19.42 32.54 -135.58
N ASN A 721 -20.48 32.96 -134.89
CA ASN A 721 -21.04 32.23 -133.75
C ASN A 721 -21.71 30.91 -134.15
N HIS A 722 -22.20 30.78 -135.39
CA HIS A 722 -22.74 29.52 -135.87
C HIS A 722 -21.65 28.44 -135.99
N PHE A 723 -20.45 28.86 -136.40
CA PHE A 723 -19.30 27.97 -136.59
C PHE A 723 -18.36 27.90 -135.36
N ASP A 724 -18.42 28.85 -134.42
CA ASP A 724 -17.78 28.75 -133.09
C ASP A 724 -18.55 27.78 -132.17
N ARG A 725 -18.29 26.48 -132.36
CA ARG A 725 -18.90 25.40 -131.56
C ARG A 725 -18.47 25.43 -130.09
N LYS A 726 -17.31 26.01 -129.78
CA LYS A 726 -16.74 26.03 -128.41
C LYS A 726 -17.22 27.26 -127.62
N ARG A 727 -17.87 28.24 -128.27
CA ARG A 727 -18.34 29.49 -127.68
C ARG A 727 -17.24 30.22 -126.90
N ASN A 728 -16.02 30.13 -127.37
CA ASN A 728 -14.86 30.76 -126.74
C ASN A 728 -14.36 31.99 -127.53
N GLY A 729 -15.10 32.41 -128.57
CA GLY A 729 -14.79 33.57 -129.38
C GLY A 729 -13.71 33.32 -130.45
N MET A 730 -13.42 32.05 -130.76
CA MET A 730 -12.36 31.64 -131.69
C MET A 730 -12.85 30.51 -132.60
N MET A 731 -12.54 30.59 -133.90
CA MET A 731 -12.82 29.51 -134.86
C MET A 731 -11.54 28.74 -135.18
N ASP A 732 -11.61 27.41 -135.14
CA ASP A 732 -10.52 26.56 -135.63
C ASP A 732 -10.46 26.63 -137.17
N PRO A 733 -9.35 26.20 -137.82
CA PRO A 733 -9.16 26.39 -139.27
C PRO A 733 -10.20 25.66 -140.12
N ASP A 734 -10.67 24.48 -139.66
CA ASP A 734 -11.72 23.72 -140.32
C ASP A 734 -13.08 24.44 -140.26
N ASP A 735 -13.40 25.07 -139.12
CA ASP A 735 -14.62 25.84 -138.92
C ASP A 735 -14.58 27.14 -139.74
N PHE A 736 -13.41 27.80 -139.79
CA PHE A 736 -13.21 28.98 -140.65
C PHE A 736 -13.33 28.64 -142.13
N ARG A 737 -12.78 27.49 -142.57
CA ARG A 737 -12.94 26.99 -143.94
C ARG A 737 -14.41 26.75 -144.28
N ALA A 738 -15.15 26.10 -143.39
CA ALA A 738 -16.58 25.87 -143.56
C ALA A 738 -17.37 27.19 -143.63
N CYS A 739 -17.00 28.18 -142.81
CA CYS A 739 -17.59 29.51 -142.84
C CYS A 739 -17.38 30.22 -144.19
N LEU A 740 -16.15 30.21 -144.73
CA LEU A 740 -15.86 30.84 -146.03
C LEU A 740 -16.61 30.18 -147.19
N ILE A 741 -16.72 28.84 -147.19
CA ILE A 741 -17.51 28.10 -148.18
C ILE A 741 -18.99 28.48 -148.08
N SER A 742 -19.53 28.59 -146.85
CA SER A 742 -20.92 29.00 -146.63
C SER A 742 -21.20 30.44 -147.10
N MET A 743 -20.18 31.29 -147.16
CA MET A 743 -20.28 32.67 -147.66
C MET A 743 -20.08 32.78 -149.18
N GLY A 744 -19.84 31.66 -149.87
CA GLY A 744 -19.76 31.58 -151.33
C GLY A 744 -18.35 31.54 -151.92
N TYR A 745 -17.30 31.45 -151.11
CA TYR A 745 -15.92 31.33 -151.57
C TYR A 745 -15.54 29.85 -151.76
N ASP A 746 -15.32 29.41 -153.00
CA ASP A 746 -14.82 28.06 -153.32
C ASP A 746 -13.30 28.10 -153.56
N LEU A 747 -12.53 27.81 -152.50
CA LEU A 747 -11.08 28.03 -152.44
C LEU A 747 -10.33 26.69 -152.38
N GLY A 748 -9.35 26.49 -153.26
CA GLY A 748 -8.43 25.35 -153.21
C GLY A 748 -7.52 25.37 -151.96
N GLU A 749 -6.84 24.25 -151.65
CA GLU A 749 -5.97 24.16 -150.45
C GLU A 749 -4.88 25.24 -150.39
N VAL A 750 -4.24 25.53 -151.52
CA VAL A 750 -3.16 26.52 -151.59
C VAL A 750 -3.67 27.93 -151.29
N GLU A 751 -4.89 28.24 -151.75
CA GLU A 751 -5.48 29.56 -151.58
C GLU A 751 -6.02 29.76 -150.17
N PHE A 752 -6.62 28.72 -149.58
CA PHE A 752 -6.99 28.74 -148.17
C PHE A 752 -5.77 28.88 -147.24
N ALA A 753 -4.66 28.19 -147.53
CA ALA A 753 -3.44 28.32 -146.75
C ALA A 753 -2.87 29.76 -146.78
N ARG A 754 -2.96 30.43 -147.93
CA ARG A 754 -2.58 31.84 -148.10
C ARG A 754 -3.50 32.78 -147.31
N ILE A 755 -4.81 32.55 -147.36
CA ILE A 755 -5.78 33.34 -146.59
C ILE A 755 -5.56 33.13 -145.08
N MET A 756 -5.31 31.89 -144.65
CA MET A 756 -5.03 31.56 -143.26
C MET A 756 -3.80 32.30 -142.73
N THR A 757 -2.74 32.45 -143.53
CA THR A 757 -1.56 33.24 -143.12
C THR A 757 -1.87 34.74 -142.99
N LEU A 758 -2.93 35.22 -143.64
CA LEU A 758 -3.33 36.62 -143.60
C LEU A 758 -4.23 36.93 -142.39
N VAL A 759 -5.08 36.00 -141.98
CA VAL A 759 -5.93 36.12 -140.78
C VAL A 759 -5.24 35.66 -139.49
N ASP A 760 -4.23 34.80 -139.59
CA ASP A 760 -3.47 34.29 -138.45
C ASP A 760 -1.95 34.46 -138.68
N PRO A 761 -1.45 35.72 -138.77
CA PRO A 761 -0.03 35.99 -139.01
C PRO A 761 0.89 35.54 -137.85
N ASN A 762 0.33 35.31 -136.66
CA ASN A 762 1.02 34.79 -135.49
C ASN A 762 1.01 33.25 -135.39
N GLY A 763 0.30 32.54 -136.28
CA GLY A 763 0.26 31.08 -136.34
C GLY A 763 -0.36 30.44 -135.10
N ALA A 764 -1.33 31.10 -134.48
CA ALA A 764 -2.04 30.60 -133.30
C ALA A 764 -2.93 29.39 -133.61
N GLY A 765 -3.18 29.10 -134.89
CA GLY A 765 -4.02 28.00 -135.35
C GLY A 765 -5.51 28.25 -135.12
N VAL A 766 -5.91 29.47 -134.77
CA VAL A 766 -7.29 29.87 -134.52
C VAL A 766 -7.56 31.26 -135.09
N VAL A 767 -8.72 31.44 -135.69
CA VAL A 767 -9.16 32.71 -136.25
C VAL A 767 -10.05 33.41 -135.23
N THR A 768 -9.57 34.56 -134.73
CA THR A 768 -10.37 35.42 -133.85
C THR A 768 -11.45 36.15 -134.65
N PHE A 769 -12.52 36.55 -133.99
CA PHE A 769 -13.58 37.33 -134.64
C PHE A 769 -13.05 38.61 -135.28
N GLN A 770 -12.04 39.24 -134.68
CA GLN A 770 -11.39 40.42 -135.23
C GLN A 770 -10.68 40.13 -136.55
N ALA A 771 -9.84 39.08 -136.59
CA ALA A 771 -9.12 38.68 -137.80
C ALA A 771 -10.08 38.28 -138.93
N PHE A 772 -11.19 37.63 -138.58
CA PHE A 772 -12.26 37.28 -139.51
C PHE A 772 -12.85 38.51 -140.21
N ILE A 773 -13.21 39.56 -139.44
CA ILE A 773 -13.73 40.82 -139.98
C ILE A 773 -12.68 41.54 -140.84
N ASP A 774 -11.42 41.51 -140.42
CA ASP A 774 -10.32 42.17 -141.12
C ASP A 774 -10.08 41.60 -142.52
N PHE A 775 -10.23 40.30 -142.69
CA PHE A 775 -10.14 39.66 -143.98
C PHE A 775 -11.33 39.98 -144.88
N MET A 776 -12.55 39.85 -144.38
CA MET A 776 -13.78 40.09 -145.17
C MET A 776 -13.86 41.51 -145.74
N THR A 777 -13.26 42.48 -145.06
CA THR A 777 -13.25 43.89 -145.48
C THR A 777 -12.13 44.23 -146.47
N ARG A 778 -11.02 43.47 -146.50
CA ARG A 778 -9.82 43.79 -147.30
C ARG A 778 -9.89 43.33 -148.76
N GLU A 779 -10.67 42.29 -149.07
CA GLU A 779 -10.85 41.74 -150.43
C GLU A 779 -11.63 42.66 -151.41
N THR A 780 -12.13 43.81 -150.95
CA THR A 780 -13.06 44.65 -151.75
C THR A 780 -12.46 45.97 -152.31
N ALA A 781 -11.12 46.17 -152.36
CA ALA A 781 -10.47 47.43 -152.81
C ALA A 781 -9.25 47.27 -153.79
N GLU A 782 -9.06 48.17 -154.80
CA GLU A 782 -7.98 48.18 -155.85
C GLU A 782 -6.83 49.23 -155.63
N THR A 783 -5.56 48.98 -156.05
CA THR A 783 -4.37 49.92 -155.97
C THR A 783 -3.27 49.75 -157.08
N ASP A 784 -2.57 50.84 -157.50
CA ASP A 784 -1.59 51.02 -158.63
C ASP A 784 -0.11 50.52 -158.42
N THR A 785 0.70 50.34 -159.51
CA THR A 785 2.02 49.66 -159.56
C THR A 785 3.28 50.51 -159.90
N ALA A 786 4.49 49.98 -159.60
CA ALA A 786 5.80 50.63 -159.71
C ALA A 786 6.19 51.19 -161.09
N GLU A 787 5.77 50.52 -162.17
CA GLU A 787 6.13 50.90 -163.55
C GLU A 787 5.54 52.25 -163.96
N GLN A 788 4.35 52.59 -163.44
CA GLN A 788 3.69 53.88 -163.72
C GLN A 788 4.46 55.05 -163.10
N VAL A 789 5.13 54.83 -161.97
CA VAL A 789 5.95 55.85 -161.29
C VAL A 789 7.27 56.08 -162.02
N VAL A 790 7.92 55.02 -162.53
CA VAL A 790 9.11 55.15 -163.40
C VAL A 790 8.79 55.93 -164.67
N ALA A 791 7.65 55.64 -165.31
CA ALA A 791 7.21 56.35 -166.50
C ALA A 791 7.02 57.86 -166.23
N SER A 792 6.49 58.21 -165.06
CA SER A 792 6.31 59.60 -164.64
C SER A 792 7.64 60.35 -164.48
N PHE A 793 8.66 59.73 -163.88
CA PHE A 793 9.99 60.33 -163.75
C PHE A 793 10.74 60.47 -165.09
N LYS A 794 10.49 59.57 -166.05
CA LYS A 794 11.10 59.65 -167.39
C LYS A 794 10.63 60.89 -168.17
N ILE A 795 9.37 61.27 -167.97
CA ILE A 795 8.81 62.52 -168.53
C ILE A 795 9.50 63.73 -167.90
N LEU A 796 9.67 63.73 -166.58
CA LEU A 796 10.36 64.80 -165.84
C LEU A 796 11.84 64.97 -166.26
N ALA A 797 12.51 63.88 -166.64
CA ALA A 797 13.90 63.85 -167.08
C ALA A 797 14.11 64.23 -168.56
N SER A 798 13.07 64.65 -169.29
CA SER A 798 13.12 64.91 -170.73
C SER A 798 13.66 63.73 -171.53
N ASP A 799 13.12 62.52 -171.27
CA ASP A 799 13.48 61.24 -171.88
C ASP A 799 14.93 60.76 -171.65
N LYS A 800 15.68 61.41 -170.76
CA LYS A 800 16.99 60.92 -170.32
C LYS A 800 16.81 59.85 -169.25
N ASN A 801 17.70 58.86 -169.24
CA ASN A 801 17.70 57.79 -168.21
C ASN A 801 18.28 58.26 -166.86
N TYR A 802 18.45 59.56 -166.68
CA TYR A 802 18.90 60.20 -165.45
C TYR A 802 18.18 61.53 -165.31
N ILE A 803 17.97 61.96 -164.08
CA ILE A 803 17.42 63.29 -163.76
C ILE A 803 18.45 64.07 -162.94
N THR A 804 18.56 65.37 -163.19
CA THR A 804 19.50 66.21 -162.44
C THR A 804 18.87 66.77 -161.17
N VAL A 805 19.70 67.09 -160.18
CA VAL A 805 19.28 67.75 -158.92
C VAL A 805 18.49 69.03 -159.19
N GLU A 806 18.88 69.77 -160.22
CA GLU A 806 18.24 71.03 -160.63
C GLU A 806 16.88 70.79 -161.28
N GLU A 807 16.72 69.74 -162.09
CA GLU A 807 15.44 69.33 -162.67
C GLU A 807 14.46 68.88 -161.57
N LEU A 808 14.91 68.08 -160.58
CA LEU A 808 14.07 67.68 -159.44
C LEU A 808 13.61 68.87 -158.60
N ARG A 809 14.51 69.82 -158.27
CA ARG A 809 14.15 71.03 -157.51
C ARG A 809 13.26 72.00 -158.29
N ARG A 810 13.28 71.96 -159.61
CA ARG A 810 12.44 72.81 -160.46
C ARG A 810 11.03 72.27 -160.59
N GLU A 811 10.88 70.97 -160.80
CA GLU A 811 9.60 70.35 -161.16
C GLU A 811 8.84 69.77 -159.95
N LEU A 812 9.51 69.50 -158.82
CA LEU A 812 8.87 68.97 -157.60
C LEU A 812 8.88 69.98 -156.45
N PRO A 813 7.91 69.89 -155.52
CA PRO A 813 7.93 70.67 -154.29
C PRO A 813 9.23 70.48 -153.48
N PRO A 814 9.72 71.50 -152.76
CA PRO A 814 11.07 71.50 -152.19
C PRO A 814 11.40 70.31 -151.29
N GLU A 815 10.45 69.86 -150.45
CA GLU A 815 10.64 68.71 -149.56
C GLU A 815 10.73 67.38 -150.33
N GLN A 816 9.92 67.21 -151.37
CA GLN A 816 9.92 66.01 -152.21
C GLN A 816 11.17 65.97 -153.09
N ALA A 817 11.59 67.12 -153.63
CA ALA A 817 12.83 67.24 -154.38
C ALA A 817 14.04 66.84 -153.52
N GLU A 818 14.18 67.37 -152.31
CA GLU A 818 15.28 66.99 -151.41
C GLU A 818 15.21 65.54 -150.96
N TYR A 819 14.01 65.02 -150.71
CA TYR A 819 13.82 63.61 -150.40
C TYR A 819 14.33 62.72 -151.55
N CYS A 820 13.92 62.99 -152.78
CA CYS A 820 14.40 62.28 -153.97
C CYS A 820 15.92 62.43 -154.15
N ILE A 821 16.49 63.63 -153.99
CA ILE A 821 17.93 63.86 -154.11
C ILE A 821 18.73 63.07 -153.06
N SER A 822 18.22 62.99 -151.83
CA SER A 822 18.90 62.27 -150.75
C SER A 822 18.84 60.74 -150.91
N ARG A 823 17.84 60.22 -151.62
CA ARG A 823 17.56 58.78 -151.75
C ARG A 823 17.91 58.19 -153.10
N MET A 824 17.97 58.99 -154.17
CA MET A 824 18.38 58.54 -155.50
C MET A 824 19.91 58.41 -155.57
N ALA A 825 20.37 57.32 -156.17
CA ALA A 825 21.80 57.11 -156.39
C ALA A 825 22.30 58.01 -157.54
N LYS A 826 23.60 58.35 -157.54
CA LYS A 826 24.21 59.08 -158.66
C LYS A 826 24.30 58.20 -159.90
N TYR A 827 23.92 58.74 -161.05
CA TYR A 827 23.98 58.04 -162.32
C TYR A 827 25.42 57.98 -162.87
N SER A 828 25.89 56.78 -163.25
CA SER A 828 27.29 56.49 -163.61
C SER A 828 27.53 56.16 -165.09
N GLY A 829 26.55 56.41 -165.96
CA GLY A 829 26.66 56.19 -167.42
C GLY A 829 27.62 57.16 -168.12
N ALA A 830 28.15 56.76 -169.29
CA ALA A 830 29.14 57.52 -170.07
C ALA A 830 28.68 58.94 -170.50
N ASP A 831 27.38 59.22 -170.41
CA ASP A 831 26.75 60.50 -170.77
C ASP A 831 26.50 61.41 -169.54
N ALA A 832 27.03 61.04 -168.37
CA ALA A 832 26.75 61.70 -167.11
C ALA A 832 27.42 63.08 -167.01
N GLY A 833 26.60 64.13 -167.06
CA GLY A 833 26.99 65.48 -166.63
C GLY A 833 27.10 65.60 -165.11
N PRO A 834 27.72 66.66 -164.57
CA PRO A 834 27.83 66.88 -163.13
C PRO A 834 26.42 67.00 -162.50
N GLY A 835 26.07 66.08 -161.59
CA GLY A 835 24.81 66.15 -160.81
C GLY A 835 23.65 65.25 -161.28
N ALA A 836 23.89 64.25 -162.11
CA ALA A 836 22.88 63.28 -162.57
C ALA A 836 22.54 62.19 -161.50
N LEU A 837 21.24 61.87 -161.34
CA LEU A 837 20.66 60.91 -160.41
C LEU A 837 19.80 59.85 -161.14
N ASP A 838 19.78 58.63 -160.61
CA ASP A 838 19.03 57.49 -161.14
C ASP A 838 17.67 57.32 -160.41
N TYR A 839 16.58 57.62 -161.12
CA TYR A 839 15.22 57.50 -160.60
C TYR A 839 14.59 56.11 -160.84
N VAL A 840 15.21 55.26 -161.68
CA VAL A 840 14.68 53.93 -162.00
C VAL A 840 14.92 52.99 -160.81
N SER A 841 16.14 52.96 -160.29
CA SER A 841 16.45 52.19 -159.08
C SER A 841 15.66 52.64 -157.85
N PHE A 842 15.40 53.96 -157.73
CA PHE A 842 14.59 54.50 -156.64
C PHE A 842 13.12 54.05 -156.69
N SER A 843 12.51 54.01 -157.87
CA SER A 843 11.10 53.64 -158.02
C SER A 843 10.85 52.14 -157.77
N SER A 844 11.77 51.25 -158.19
CA SER A 844 11.69 49.82 -157.88
C SER A 844 11.87 49.53 -156.38
N ALA A 845 12.72 50.29 -155.69
CA ALA A 845 12.90 50.14 -154.25
C ALA A 845 11.67 50.57 -153.42
N LEU A 846 10.82 51.47 -153.94
CA LEU A 846 9.65 51.98 -153.23
C LEU A 846 8.46 51.00 -153.21
N TYR A 847 8.36 50.14 -154.23
CA TYR A 847 7.26 49.18 -154.39
C TYR A 847 7.67 47.73 -154.13
N GLY A 848 8.92 47.49 -153.73
CA GLY A 848 9.31 46.25 -153.05
C GLY A 848 9.32 44.98 -153.90
N GLU A 849 9.73 45.05 -155.18
CA GLU A 849 10.25 43.86 -155.86
C GLU A 849 11.77 43.86 -155.79
N SER A 850 12.27 43.43 -154.63
CA SER A 850 13.67 43.04 -154.45
C SER A 850 13.67 41.60 -153.94
N ASP A 851 14.04 40.67 -154.82
CA ASP A 851 14.20 39.24 -154.54
C ASP A 851 14.99 39.01 -153.24
N LEU A 852 14.29 38.50 -152.23
CA LEU A 852 14.84 37.81 -151.06
C LEU A 852 13.84 36.76 -150.55
#